data_AF-A0A8B9WQ07-F1
#
_entry.id   AF-A0A8B9WQ07-F1
#
_cell.length_a   1.000
_cell.length_b   1.000
_cell.length_c   1.000
_cell.angle_alpha   90.00
_cell.angle_beta   90.00
_cell.angle_gamma   90.00
#
_symmetry.space_group_name_H-M   'P 1'
#
loop_
_entity.id
_entity.type
_entity.pdbx_description
1 polymer ?
#
loop_
_entity_poly.entity_id
_entity_poly.type
_entity_poly.pdbx_seq_one_letter_code
_entity_poly.pdbx_strand_id
1 'polypeptide(L)'
;MKAEAYQVRPSPRPLPTPPGTLPQGQGGKRPGLGNPSSYPSLCGPAQGRLGRGTHTRGSLCAPPSGGAGSPGMRGARSLATCWPVAETLWWEAAMEEPGLSGCPLSAKTASFQDAVRTLNTLQTNANYLEMVKRKRGDPQTQLEAMKLYLARSGLQVEDLDQLNIIHITGTKGKGSTCAFTERILRSYGLKTGFFSSPHLVQVRERIRINGQPISSELFTKHFWRLYHRLEETKDDSSCVSMPGYFRFLTLMAFHVFLQEKVDLAVLEVGIGGAYDCTNIIRKPVVCGITSLGIDHTGLLGDTMEKIAWQKGGIFKSGVPAFTVLQPDEPLAVLRDRAQQISCPLYLCPPLQALEEGGPPLTLGLEGEHQRSNAALALQVARCWLQQKGYQDAGELKASRPSLPGQLPLAPVFQPTPRMQQGLRHTEWPGRTQLLRRGPLTWYLDGAHTTSSMQACVRWFRQALHRCERPDSGSEVRVLLFNSTGDRDSAALLKLLQPCQFDYAIFCPNLAEMASTDNADQQNFTVTLDQVLLRCLAHQQHWSRLHEEQVSPDPWSTPSQEQDGPASLLLAPHPPHTHSASSLVFSCISHALQWITQGRDPLFQPPSPPRGLLAHPVADSGAMVLQEAAAIHVLVTGSLHLVGGVLKLLEPSLSQ
;
A
#
# COMPACT_ATOMS: atom_id res chain seq x y z
N MET A 1 -0.66 52.73 -14.99
CA MET A 1 0.63 52.97 -15.69
C MET A 1 0.99 51.72 -16.49
N LYS A 2 1.84 51.82 -17.52
CA LYS A 2 2.21 50.66 -18.36
C LYS A 2 3.13 49.70 -17.60
N ALA A 3 2.95 48.40 -17.80
CA ALA A 3 3.88 47.37 -17.36
C ALA A 3 4.86 47.02 -18.49
N GLU A 4 6.12 46.78 -18.16
CA GLU A 4 7.11 46.25 -19.10
C GLU A 4 7.18 44.72 -19.01
N ALA A 5 7.06 44.05 -20.16
CA ALA A 5 7.11 42.59 -20.24
C ALA A 5 8.52 42.11 -20.65
N TYR A 6 9.24 41.49 -19.72
CA TYR A 6 10.54 40.86 -20.03
C TYR A 6 10.34 39.56 -20.83
N GLN A 7 10.50 39.66 -22.15
CA GLN A 7 10.53 38.49 -23.04
C GLN A 7 11.87 37.75 -22.91
N VAL A 8 11.83 36.52 -22.37
CA VAL A 8 12.97 35.60 -22.44
C VAL A 8 12.99 34.94 -23.82
N ARG A 9 14.11 35.06 -24.55
CA ARG A 9 14.28 34.50 -25.90
C ARG A 9 14.49 32.98 -25.85
N PRO A 10 13.98 32.20 -26.83
CA PRO A 10 14.32 30.79 -26.98
C PRO A 10 15.75 30.62 -27.51
N SER A 11 16.49 29.65 -26.97
CA SER A 11 17.81 29.24 -27.48
C SER A 11 17.72 28.49 -28.81
N PRO A 12 18.69 28.64 -29.73
CA PRO A 12 18.66 27.97 -31.03
C PRO A 12 18.91 26.46 -30.92
N ARG A 13 18.28 25.68 -31.81
CA ARG A 13 18.59 24.25 -32.01
C ARG A 13 19.84 24.07 -32.88
N PRO A 14 20.72 23.10 -32.61
CA PRO A 14 21.77 22.70 -33.55
C PRO A 14 21.18 21.94 -34.76
N LEU A 15 21.84 22.07 -35.91
CA LEU A 15 21.56 21.33 -37.15
C LEU A 15 22.59 20.19 -37.35
N PRO A 16 22.28 19.16 -38.15
CA PRO A 16 23.07 17.92 -38.20
C PRO A 16 24.33 18.02 -39.06
N THR A 17 25.31 17.14 -38.77
CA THR A 17 26.55 16.97 -39.54
C THR A 17 26.46 15.80 -40.55
N PRO A 18 27.09 15.90 -41.73
CA PRO A 18 27.14 14.83 -42.73
C PRO A 18 28.29 13.82 -42.48
N PRO A 19 28.25 12.62 -43.09
CA PRO A 19 29.29 11.59 -42.94
C PRO A 19 30.55 11.88 -43.77
N GLY A 20 31.74 11.57 -43.22
CA GLY A 20 33.04 11.68 -43.89
C GLY A 20 33.69 10.31 -44.17
N THR A 21 34.40 10.20 -45.29
CA THR A 21 34.93 8.94 -45.84
C THR A 21 36.36 8.57 -45.38
N LEU A 22 36.67 7.26 -45.49
CA LEU A 22 38.00 6.66 -45.32
C LEU A 22 39.07 7.21 -46.31
N PRO A 23 40.35 7.24 -45.89
CA PRO A 23 41.49 7.17 -46.80
C PRO A 23 42.13 5.76 -46.83
N GLN A 24 42.60 5.33 -48.00
CA GLN A 24 43.58 4.24 -48.17
C GLN A 24 44.95 4.83 -48.54
N GLY A 25 46.06 4.16 -48.19
CA GLY A 25 47.38 4.55 -48.68
C GLY A 25 48.57 3.81 -48.05
N GLN A 26 49.01 2.73 -48.72
CA GLN A 26 50.38 2.17 -48.86
C GLN A 26 51.49 2.54 -47.83
N GLY A 27 52.35 1.65 -47.35
CA GLY A 27 52.53 0.21 -47.60
C GLY A 27 53.99 -0.24 -47.36
N GLY A 28 54.28 -1.55 -47.23
CA GLY A 28 55.68 -2.04 -47.23
C GLY A 28 55.98 -3.40 -46.59
N LYS A 29 56.64 -4.28 -47.36
CA LYS A 29 57.53 -5.40 -46.97
C LYS A 29 56.97 -6.60 -46.14
N ARG A 30 56.71 -7.70 -46.86
CA ARG A 30 56.95 -9.12 -46.48
C ARG A 30 58.48 -9.43 -46.45
N PRO A 31 59.01 -10.65 -46.13
CA PRO A 31 58.35 -11.95 -45.86
C PRO A 31 58.84 -12.73 -44.60
N GLY A 32 58.22 -13.88 -44.29
CA GLY A 32 58.70 -14.82 -43.24
C GLY A 32 57.89 -16.13 -43.17
N LEU A 33 58.54 -17.24 -43.50
CA LEU A 33 58.06 -18.64 -43.56
C LEU A 33 57.43 -19.21 -42.27
N GLY A 34 56.54 -20.21 -42.37
CA GLY A 34 56.20 -21.11 -41.24
C GLY A 34 54.84 -21.83 -41.29
N ASN A 35 54.84 -23.16 -41.48
CA ASN A 35 53.70 -24.10 -41.36
C ASN A 35 54.31 -25.54 -41.30
N PRO A 36 53.68 -26.62 -40.76
CA PRO A 36 52.41 -26.77 -40.04
C PRO A 36 52.56 -27.57 -38.70
N SER A 37 51.54 -28.36 -38.31
CA SER A 37 51.51 -29.40 -37.24
C SER A 37 51.41 -28.92 -35.77
N SER A 38 50.80 -29.65 -34.81
CA SER A 38 49.81 -30.75 -34.87
C SER A 38 49.07 -30.95 -33.53
N TYR A 39 47.88 -31.56 -33.58
CA TYR A 39 47.11 -32.17 -32.45
C TYR A 39 47.92 -33.30 -31.74
N PRO A 40 47.65 -33.67 -30.45
CA PRO A 40 46.40 -34.34 -30.08
C PRO A 40 45.80 -34.10 -28.67
N SER A 41 44.62 -34.69 -28.49
CA SER A 41 43.79 -34.78 -27.28
C SER A 41 44.27 -35.79 -26.23
N LEU A 42 43.80 -35.65 -24.98
CA LEU A 42 43.80 -36.73 -23.97
C LEU A 42 42.40 -36.90 -23.34
N CYS A 43 41.86 -38.11 -23.41
CA CYS A 43 40.74 -38.59 -22.60
C CYS A 43 41.17 -39.88 -21.88
N GLY A 44 40.78 -40.04 -20.61
CA GLY A 44 41.06 -41.22 -19.80
C GLY A 44 39.93 -42.27 -19.85
N PRO A 45 40.21 -43.59 -19.88
CA PRO A 45 39.20 -44.65 -19.90
C PRO A 45 39.03 -45.37 -18.53
N ALA A 46 38.24 -46.46 -18.54
CA ALA A 46 37.90 -47.39 -17.45
C ALA A 46 36.72 -46.95 -16.53
N GLN A 47 35.80 -47.83 -16.08
CA GLN A 47 35.58 -49.26 -16.39
C GLN A 47 34.12 -49.65 -16.10
N GLY A 48 33.58 -50.70 -16.75
CA GLY A 48 32.29 -51.30 -16.36
C GLY A 48 31.54 -52.04 -17.49
N ARG A 49 31.38 -53.38 -17.37
CA ARG A 49 30.44 -54.19 -18.17
C ARG A 49 29.20 -54.49 -17.30
N LEU A 50 27.96 -54.33 -17.77
CA LEU A 50 27.21 -55.13 -18.76
C LEU A 50 26.87 -56.57 -18.31
N GLY A 51 25.57 -56.82 -18.10
CA GLY A 51 24.93 -58.14 -17.91
C GLY A 51 23.45 -58.06 -18.32
N ARG A 52 22.85 -59.16 -18.79
CA ARG A 52 21.48 -59.22 -19.34
C ARG A 52 20.70 -60.44 -18.83
N GLY A 53 19.37 -60.31 -18.79
CA GLY A 53 18.41 -61.42 -18.84
C GLY A 53 17.28 -61.35 -17.79
N THR A 54 16.11 -62.00 -17.92
CA THR A 54 15.13 -62.14 -19.04
C THR A 54 13.99 -63.07 -18.56
N HIS A 55 12.72 -62.66 -18.70
CA HIS A 55 11.50 -63.47 -18.39
C HIS A 55 11.31 -63.86 -16.89
N THR A 56 10.14 -64.31 -16.39
CA THR A 56 8.93 -64.88 -17.04
C THR A 56 7.61 -64.64 -16.26
N ARG A 57 6.48 -64.55 -16.98
CA ARG A 57 5.05 -64.83 -16.66
C ARG A 57 4.51 -64.82 -15.21
N GLY A 58 3.32 -64.20 -15.06
CA GLY A 58 2.24 -64.61 -14.12
C GLY A 58 1.34 -63.47 -13.63
N SER A 59 0.01 -63.58 -13.42
CA SER A 59 -1.10 -64.17 -14.20
C SER A 59 -2.41 -64.08 -13.40
N LEU A 60 -3.36 -63.19 -13.77
CA LEU A 60 -4.79 -63.19 -13.34
C LEU A 60 -5.03 -63.01 -11.80
N CYS A 61 -6.20 -62.63 -11.27
CA CYS A 61 -7.57 -62.53 -11.81
C CYS A 61 -8.37 -61.36 -11.19
N ALA A 62 -9.61 -61.15 -11.67
CA ALA A 62 -10.67 -60.27 -11.12
C ALA A 62 -12.05 -60.89 -11.47
N PRO A 63 -13.25 -60.33 -11.14
CA PRO A 63 -13.60 -59.18 -10.29
C PRO A 63 -14.38 -59.69 -9.03
N PRO A 64 -15.73 -59.59 -8.75
CA PRO A 64 -16.82 -58.69 -9.18
C PRO A 64 -17.78 -58.13 -8.08
N SER A 65 -18.42 -56.98 -8.40
CA SER A 65 -19.85 -56.60 -8.18
C SER A 65 -20.52 -56.49 -6.79
N GLY A 66 -21.23 -55.36 -6.59
CA GLY A 66 -22.42 -55.20 -5.73
C GLY A 66 -22.20 -54.47 -4.39
N GLY A 67 -23.08 -53.59 -3.90
CA GLY A 67 -24.31 -53.02 -4.47
C GLY A 67 -25.00 -52.01 -3.53
N ALA A 68 -25.82 -51.10 -4.10
CA ALA A 68 -26.62 -50.01 -3.49
C ALA A 68 -26.96 -50.01 -1.97
N GLY A 69 -26.96 -48.82 -1.32
CA GLY A 69 -27.53 -48.63 0.02
C GLY A 69 -27.53 -47.20 0.58
N SER A 70 -28.72 -46.59 0.74
CA SER A 70 -29.05 -45.38 1.52
C SER A 70 -30.60 -45.30 1.63
N PRO A 71 -31.23 -44.60 2.61
CA PRO A 71 -30.70 -43.61 3.57
C PRO A 71 -31.10 -43.91 5.05
N GLY A 72 -30.88 -42.95 5.98
CA GLY A 72 -31.59 -42.93 7.28
C GLY A 72 -30.96 -42.06 8.40
N MET A 73 -31.72 -41.11 8.95
CA MET A 73 -31.32 -40.31 10.13
C MET A 73 -31.89 -40.88 11.45
N ARG A 74 -31.05 -40.96 12.50
CA ARG A 74 -31.24 -40.46 13.90
C ARG A 74 -30.48 -41.31 14.93
N GLY A 75 -30.11 -40.69 16.05
CA GLY A 75 -29.62 -41.38 17.26
C GLY A 75 -28.37 -40.75 17.86
N ALA A 76 -28.49 -40.14 19.05
CA ALA A 76 -27.38 -39.44 19.72
C ALA A 76 -26.66 -40.31 20.77
N ARG A 77 -25.55 -39.75 21.30
CA ARG A 77 -24.78 -40.13 22.50
C ARG A 77 -23.52 -41.00 22.31
N SER A 78 -22.39 -40.28 22.25
CA SER A 78 -21.28 -40.40 23.21
C SER A 78 -21.01 -41.78 23.84
N LEU A 79 -20.01 -42.47 23.32
CA LEU A 79 -19.12 -43.33 24.10
C LEU A 79 -17.67 -42.96 23.75
N ALA A 80 -16.83 -42.81 24.76
CA ALA A 80 -15.39 -42.56 24.60
C ALA A 80 -14.63 -43.88 24.76
N THR A 81 -13.62 -44.10 23.91
CA THR A 81 -12.73 -45.28 23.99
C THR A 81 -11.28 -44.83 23.83
N CYS A 82 -10.47 -45.05 24.86
CA CYS A 82 -9.06 -44.67 24.91
C CYS A 82 -8.16 -45.78 24.38
N TRP A 83 -7.10 -45.45 23.63
CA TRP A 83 -5.79 -46.13 23.63
C TRP A 83 -4.79 -45.32 22.76
N PRO A 84 -3.47 -45.40 22.99
CA PRO A 84 -2.74 -44.88 24.15
C PRO A 84 -1.90 -43.63 23.80
N VAL A 85 -1.29 -43.00 24.82
CA VAL A 85 -0.19 -42.03 24.63
C VAL A 85 1.13 -42.72 24.98
N ALA A 86 2.07 -42.79 24.04
CA ALA A 86 3.46 -43.17 24.28
C ALA A 86 4.38 -42.76 23.12
N GLU A 87 5.05 -41.60 23.25
CA GLU A 87 6.45 -41.33 22.80
C GLU A 87 6.79 -39.84 22.94
N THR A 88 7.07 -39.40 24.17
CA THR A 88 7.66 -38.08 24.49
C THR A 88 8.64 -38.25 25.63
N LEU A 89 9.93 -38.46 25.32
CA LEU A 89 10.99 -38.65 26.33
C LEU A 89 12.43 -38.36 25.83
N TRP A 90 12.60 -37.36 24.95
CA TRP A 90 13.92 -36.94 24.45
C TRP A 90 14.05 -35.41 24.30
N TRP A 91 13.95 -34.65 25.40
CA TRP A 91 14.40 -33.24 25.41
C TRP A 91 14.91 -32.68 26.76
N GLU A 92 14.62 -33.30 27.91
CA GLU A 92 14.93 -32.77 29.26
C GLU A 92 16.37 -33.06 29.76
N ALA A 93 17.39 -32.98 28.89
CA ALA A 93 18.77 -33.38 29.23
C ALA A 93 19.86 -32.44 28.67
N ALA A 94 19.80 -31.15 28.98
CA ALA A 94 20.86 -30.19 28.60
C ALA A 94 20.96 -28.86 29.42
N MET A 95 20.48 -28.76 30.68
CA MET A 95 20.75 -27.58 31.53
C MET A 95 20.83 -27.88 33.04
N GLU A 96 22.06 -27.96 33.54
CA GLU A 96 22.56 -27.83 34.93
C GLU A 96 24.07 -27.52 34.75
N GLU A 97 24.75 -26.59 35.40
CA GLU A 97 24.87 -26.13 36.80
C GLU A 97 25.51 -24.70 36.81
N PRO A 98 25.73 -24.01 37.96
CA PRO A 98 25.11 -24.11 39.28
C PRO A 98 24.45 -22.77 39.71
N GLY A 99 23.77 -22.75 40.86
CA GLY A 99 22.98 -21.60 41.33
C GLY A 99 23.74 -20.45 42.02
N LEU A 100 23.14 -19.25 41.96
CA LEU A 100 23.37 -18.14 42.90
C LEU A 100 22.01 -17.65 43.42
N SER A 101 21.91 -17.40 44.73
CA SER A 101 20.63 -17.25 45.42
C SER A 101 20.14 -15.80 45.57
N GLY A 102 18.86 -15.59 45.23
CA GLY A 102 18.01 -14.60 45.88
C GLY A 102 17.85 -13.23 45.21
N CYS A 103 16.76 -13.05 44.46
CA CYS A 103 16.05 -11.76 44.39
C CYS A 103 14.62 -11.95 43.82
N PRO A 104 13.54 -11.79 44.61
CA PRO A 104 12.17 -11.96 44.13
C PRO A 104 11.63 -10.67 43.48
N LEU A 105 12.16 -10.32 42.31
CA LEU A 105 11.55 -9.27 41.47
C LEU A 105 10.40 -9.86 40.66
N SER A 106 9.16 -9.56 41.08
CA SER A 106 7.96 -9.81 40.29
C SER A 106 7.99 -8.96 39.01
N ALA A 107 8.52 -9.55 37.94
CA ALA A 107 8.58 -8.92 36.63
C ALA A 107 7.15 -8.72 36.09
N LYS A 108 6.62 -7.50 36.24
CA LYS A 108 5.38 -7.09 35.57
C LYS A 108 5.53 -7.38 34.08
N THR A 109 4.64 -8.20 33.53
CA THR A 109 4.59 -8.46 32.09
C THR A 109 4.35 -7.12 31.38
N ALA A 110 5.35 -6.63 30.67
CA ALA A 110 5.31 -5.32 30.02
C ALA A 110 4.13 -5.26 29.04
N SER A 111 3.36 -4.18 29.08
CA SER A 111 2.10 -4.10 28.34
C SER A 111 2.31 -3.82 26.85
N PHE A 112 1.23 -3.97 26.08
CA PHE A 112 1.20 -3.52 24.69
C PHE A 112 1.52 -2.02 24.55
N GLN A 113 1.02 -1.17 25.45
CA GLN A 113 1.33 0.26 25.42
C GLN A 113 2.80 0.54 25.76
N ASP A 114 3.42 -0.24 26.65
CA ASP A 114 4.87 -0.13 26.90
C ASP A 114 5.68 -0.54 25.66
N ALA A 115 5.26 -1.60 24.96
CA ALA A 115 5.88 -2.03 23.70
C ALA A 115 5.78 -0.94 22.60
N VAL A 116 4.61 -0.29 22.44
CA VAL A 116 4.43 0.80 21.46
C VAL A 116 5.21 2.06 21.88
N ARG A 117 5.23 2.42 23.17
CA ARG A 117 6.03 3.53 23.70
C ARG A 117 7.53 3.32 23.47
N THR A 118 8.05 2.11 23.74
CA THR A 118 9.45 1.77 23.47
C THR A 118 9.74 1.71 21.96
N LEU A 119 8.86 1.14 21.14
CA LEU A 119 9.01 1.19 19.67
C LEU A 119 9.09 2.63 19.15
N ASN A 120 8.33 3.55 19.74
CA ASN A 120 8.34 4.96 19.35
C ASN A 120 9.67 5.67 19.65
N THR A 121 10.49 5.21 20.61
CA THR A 121 11.84 5.77 20.82
C THR A 121 12.79 5.46 19.65
N LEU A 122 12.45 4.45 18.83
CA LEU A 122 13.18 4.10 17.61
C LEU A 122 12.76 4.97 16.41
N GLN A 123 11.82 5.91 16.55
CA GLN A 123 11.51 6.88 15.51
C GLN A 123 12.72 7.80 15.27
N THR A 124 13.17 7.92 14.02
CA THR A 124 14.22 8.88 13.67
C THR A 124 13.63 10.29 13.57
N ASN A 125 13.98 11.14 14.55
CA ASN A 125 13.59 12.55 14.61
C ASN A 125 13.74 13.27 13.25
N ALA A 126 12.86 14.23 12.95
CA ALA A 126 12.85 14.95 11.67
C ALA A 126 14.23 15.52 11.29
N ASN A 127 14.97 16.06 12.26
CA ASN A 127 16.31 16.60 12.07
C ASN A 127 17.34 15.51 11.69
N TYR A 128 17.16 14.26 12.15
CA TYR A 128 18.00 13.13 11.72
C TYR A 128 17.64 12.70 10.28
N LEU A 129 16.35 12.63 9.94
CA LEU A 129 15.92 12.39 8.56
C LEU A 129 16.45 13.48 7.61
N GLU A 130 16.50 14.74 8.06
CA GLU A 130 17.11 15.83 7.29
C GLU A 130 18.64 15.73 7.23
N MET A 131 19.30 15.35 8.33
CA MET A 131 20.74 15.03 8.32
C MET A 131 21.07 13.89 7.36
N VAL A 132 20.21 12.87 7.21
CA VAL A 132 20.42 11.77 6.24
C VAL A 132 20.16 12.23 4.80
N LYS A 133 19.21 13.16 4.55
CA LYS A 133 19.09 13.83 3.24
C LYS A 133 20.37 14.59 2.87
N ARG A 134 20.97 15.30 3.84
CA ARG A 134 22.16 16.17 3.67
C ARG A 134 23.48 15.38 3.65
N LYS A 135 23.62 14.34 4.49
CA LYS A 135 24.75 13.40 4.54
C LYS A 135 24.34 12.06 3.92
N ARG A 136 24.40 11.99 2.59
CA ARG A 136 24.24 10.74 1.84
C ARG A 136 25.41 9.78 2.10
N GLY A 137 25.32 9.01 3.19
CA GLY A 137 26.08 7.77 3.32
C GLY A 137 25.66 6.78 2.23
N ASP A 138 26.53 5.82 1.91
CA ASP A 138 26.28 4.83 0.86
C ASP A 138 24.95 4.08 1.08
N PRO A 139 24.02 4.11 0.10
CA PRO A 139 22.78 3.34 0.15
C PRO A 139 22.98 1.82 0.26
N GLN A 140 24.11 1.26 -0.19
CA GLN A 140 24.38 -0.18 -0.01
C GLN A 140 24.59 -0.53 1.46
N THR A 141 25.31 0.31 2.22
CA THR A 141 25.47 0.17 3.68
C THR A 141 24.12 0.09 4.42
N GLN A 142 23.07 0.69 3.87
CA GLN A 142 21.71 0.62 4.43
C GLN A 142 21.05 -0.77 4.29
N LEU A 143 21.47 -1.57 3.31
CA LEU A 143 21.09 -2.99 3.18
C LEU A 143 21.99 -3.88 4.04
N GLU A 144 23.30 -3.65 4.06
CA GLU A 144 24.23 -4.45 4.86
C GLU A 144 23.94 -4.32 6.37
N ALA A 145 23.63 -3.11 6.85
CA ALA A 145 23.14 -2.90 8.21
C ALA A 145 21.85 -3.69 8.48
N MET A 146 20.95 -3.81 7.51
CA MET A 146 19.71 -4.59 7.66
C MET A 146 19.97 -6.11 7.74
N LYS A 147 20.93 -6.64 6.97
CA LYS A 147 21.38 -8.04 7.12
C LYS A 147 22.01 -8.28 8.50
N LEU A 148 22.83 -7.34 8.98
CA LEU A 148 23.44 -7.42 10.31
C LEU A 148 22.39 -7.39 11.43
N TYR A 149 21.33 -6.58 11.31
CA TYR A 149 20.22 -6.61 12.25
C TYR A 149 19.46 -7.95 12.24
N LEU A 150 19.29 -8.57 11.07
CA LEU A 150 18.68 -9.89 10.95
C LEU A 150 19.55 -10.97 11.64
N ALA A 151 20.86 -10.96 11.37
CA ALA A 151 21.81 -11.86 12.02
C ALA A 151 21.81 -11.70 13.55
N ARG A 152 21.82 -10.45 14.06
CA ARG A 152 21.71 -10.12 15.49
C ARG A 152 20.38 -10.58 16.10
N SER A 153 19.27 -10.48 15.37
CA SER A 153 17.98 -11.00 15.83
C SER A 153 17.88 -12.53 15.85
N GLY A 154 18.89 -13.24 15.33
CA GLY A 154 18.98 -14.69 15.32
C GLY A 154 18.41 -15.35 14.07
N LEU A 155 18.32 -14.63 12.95
CA LEU A 155 17.90 -15.14 11.64
C LEU A 155 18.97 -14.89 10.58
N GLN A 156 19.06 -15.75 9.57
CA GLN A 156 19.86 -15.53 8.37
C GLN A 156 18.99 -15.06 7.21
N VAL A 157 19.60 -14.48 6.17
CA VAL A 157 18.86 -14.03 4.97
C VAL A 157 18.21 -15.22 4.25
N GLU A 158 18.86 -16.38 4.30
CA GLU A 158 18.40 -17.68 3.85
C GLU A 158 17.07 -18.12 4.48
N ASP A 159 16.82 -17.79 5.76
CA ASP A 159 15.56 -18.17 6.43
C ASP A 159 14.35 -17.51 5.77
N LEU A 160 14.55 -16.32 5.19
CA LEU A 160 13.49 -15.58 4.49
C LEU A 160 13.08 -16.24 3.17
N ASP A 161 13.93 -17.10 2.57
CA ASP A 161 13.56 -17.87 1.38
C ASP A 161 12.42 -18.88 1.71
N GLN A 162 12.21 -19.24 2.99
CA GLN A 162 11.10 -20.10 3.44
C GLN A 162 9.72 -19.41 3.35
N LEU A 163 9.66 -18.08 3.42
CA LEU A 163 8.41 -17.30 3.49
C LEU A 163 7.69 -17.13 2.14
N ASN A 164 8.13 -17.82 1.08
CA ASN A 164 7.49 -17.86 -0.24
C ASN A 164 7.07 -16.48 -0.77
N ILE A 165 7.97 -15.50 -0.61
CA ILE A 165 7.61 -14.07 -0.55
C ILE A 165 7.06 -13.52 -1.86
N ILE A 166 6.03 -12.67 -1.75
CA ILE A 166 5.58 -11.75 -2.81
C ILE A 166 6.05 -10.33 -2.45
N HIS A 167 6.79 -9.66 -3.33
CA HIS A 167 7.40 -8.36 -3.03
C HIS A 167 6.88 -7.26 -3.96
N ILE A 168 6.26 -6.21 -3.41
CA ILE A 168 5.51 -5.21 -4.20
C ILE A 168 6.00 -3.79 -3.90
N THR A 169 6.31 -3.04 -4.96
CA THR A 169 6.61 -1.60 -4.92
C THR A 169 5.76 -0.82 -5.94
N GLY A 170 6.03 0.48 -6.07
CA GLY A 170 5.27 1.45 -6.88
C GLY A 170 5.14 2.79 -6.15
N THR A 171 4.55 3.80 -6.77
CA THR A 171 4.28 5.09 -6.10
C THR A 171 2.88 5.11 -5.48
N LYS A 172 1.84 4.77 -6.27
CA LYS A 172 0.44 4.64 -5.81
C LYS A 172 -0.09 3.25 -6.12
N GLY A 173 -0.96 2.73 -5.26
CA GLY A 173 -1.59 1.41 -5.42
C GLY A 173 -0.91 0.24 -4.69
N LYS A 174 0.28 0.42 -4.09
CA LYS A 174 1.04 -0.63 -3.36
C LYS A 174 0.17 -1.44 -2.37
N GLY A 175 -0.17 -0.88 -1.20
CA GLY A 175 -1.01 -1.53 -0.20
C GLY A 175 -2.33 -2.11 -0.74
N SER A 176 -3.02 -1.45 -1.67
CA SER A 176 -4.23 -2.01 -2.30
C SER A 176 -3.93 -3.26 -3.14
N THR A 177 -2.84 -3.27 -3.90
CA THR A 177 -2.39 -4.44 -4.68
C THR A 177 -1.97 -5.57 -3.74
N CYS A 178 -1.26 -5.25 -2.65
CA CYS A 178 -0.95 -6.21 -1.60
C CYS A 178 -2.22 -6.81 -0.98
N ALA A 179 -3.23 -5.98 -0.67
CA ALA A 179 -4.49 -6.40 -0.05
C ALA A 179 -5.35 -7.26 -1.00
N PHE A 180 -5.43 -6.92 -2.28
CA PHE A 180 -6.03 -7.80 -3.30
C PHE A 180 -5.28 -9.14 -3.39
N THR A 181 -3.94 -9.11 -3.43
CA THR A 181 -3.10 -10.32 -3.55
C THR A 181 -3.25 -11.24 -2.32
N GLU A 182 -3.21 -10.67 -1.11
CA GLU A 182 -3.46 -11.35 0.15
C GLU A 182 -4.84 -12.01 0.16
N ARG A 183 -5.89 -11.24 -0.17
CA ARG A 183 -7.27 -11.72 -0.10
C ARG A 183 -7.56 -12.81 -1.13
N ILE A 184 -6.99 -12.70 -2.34
CA ILE A 184 -7.04 -13.75 -3.35
C ILE A 184 -6.39 -15.02 -2.80
N LEU A 185 -5.14 -14.97 -2.34
CA LEU A 185 -4.40 -16.17 -1.93
C LEU A 185 -4.98 -16.80 -0.66
N ARG A 186 -5.43 -16.01 0.32
CA ARG A 186 -6.19 -16.53 1.47
C ARG A 186 -7.49 -17.22 1.06
N SER A 187 -8.14 -16.80 -0.03
CA SER A 187 -9.32 -17.48 -0.59
C SER A 187 -9.01 -18.85 -1.21
N TYR A 188 -7.73 -19.26 -1.27
CA TYR A 188 -7.32 -20.63 -1.55
C TYR A 188 -7.17 -21.53 -0.32
N GLY A 189 -7.23 -20.96 0.90
CA GLY A 189 -7.03 -21.66 2.17
C GLY A 189 -5.64 -21.48 2.80
N LEU A 190 -4.78 -20.65 2.19
CA LEU A 190 -3.42 -20.38 2.64
C LEU A 190 -3.39 -19.51 3.92
N LYS A 191 -2.52 -19.85 4.89
CA LYS A 191 -2.18 -18.96 6.02
C LYS A 191 -1.28 -17.84 5.50
N THR A 192 -1.85 -16.65 5.31
CA THR A 192 -1.15 -15.49 4.73
C THR A 192 -0.50 -14.63 5.81
N GLY A 193 0.77 -14.27 5.60
CA GLY A 193 1.42 -13.12 6.24
C GLY A 193 1.34 -11.89 5.34
N PHE A 194 1.21 -10.71 5.92
CA PHE A 194 1.12 -9.44 5.17
C PHE A 194 1.80 -8.30 5.92
N PHE A 195 2.68 -7.55 5.23
CA PHE A 195 3.40 -6.39 5.77
C PHE A 195 3.11 -5.13 4.94
N SER A 196 2.76 -4.04 5.62
CA SER A 196 2.37 -2.76 4.97
C SER A 196 2.88 -1.52 5.69
N SER A 197 2.89 -0.38 4.99
CA SER A 197 3.19 0.90 5.62
C SER A 197 2.52 2.13 4.97
N PRO A 198 2.11 3.14 5.76
CA PRO A 198 2.03 3.14 7.23
C PRO A 198 0.81 2.32 7.75
N HIS A 199 0.61 2.32 9.07
CA HIS A 199 -0.69 2.03 9.69
C HIS A 199 -1.70 3.17 9.43
N LEU A 200 -2.97 2.93 9.76
CA LEU A 200 -4.04 3.92 9.73
C LEU A 200 -4.46 4.38 11.14
N VAL A 201 -4.78 3.43 12.02
CA VAL A 201 -5.20 3.64 13.41
C VAL A 201 -4.11 3.17 14.39
N GLN A 202 -3.63 1.92 14.24
CA GLN A 202 -2.71 1.26 15.17
C GLN A 202 -1.61 0.43 14.49
N VAL A 203 -0.43 0.32 15.14
CA VAL A 203 0.80 -0.30 14.60
C VAL A 203 0.65 -1.77 14.22
N ARG A 204 -0.24 -2.51 14.89
CA ARG A 204 -0.52 -3.93 14.58
C ARG A 204 -1.04 -4.14 13.16
N GLU A 205 -1.68 -3.14 12.55
CA GLU A 205 -2.12 -3.20 11.15
C GLU A 205 -0.99 -3.45 10.15
N ARG A 206 0.26 -3.13 10.52
CA ARG A 206 1.44 -3.30 9.66
C ARG A 206 1.91 -4.74 9.58
N ILE A 207 1.51 -5.60 10.52
CA ILE A 207 1.88 -7.03 10.56
C ILE A 207 0.58 -7.81 10.70
N ARG A 208 0.08 -8.35 9.59
CA ARG A 208 -1.20 -9.06 9.54
C ARG A 208 -1.00 -10.56 9.29
N ILE A 209 -1.87 -11.36 9.87
CA ILE A 209 -2.01 -12.78 9.57
C ILE A 209 -3.46 -13.03 9.16
N ASN A 210 -3.67 -13.75 8.07
CA ASN A 210 -4.99 -14.05 7.51
C ASN A 210 -5.85 -12.78 7.26
N GLY A 211 -5.20 -11.70 6.86
CA GLY A 211 -5.79 -10.37 6.63
C GLY A 211 -6.07 -9.53 7.88
N GLN A 212 -5.97 -10.12 9.08
CA GLN A 212 -6.21 -9.44 10.36
C GLN A 212 -4.91 -8.94 11.00
N PRO A 213 -4.87 -7.76 11.64
CA PRO A 213 -3.77 -7.37 12.52
C PRO A 213 -3.45 -8.47 13.54
N ILE A 214 -2.17 -8.69 13.85
CA ILE A 214 -1.82 -9.58 14.98
C ILE A 214 -2.42 -9.04 16.30
N SER A 215 -2.64 -9.92 17.27
CA SER A 215 -3.20 -9.53 18.57
C SER A 215 -2.21 -8.67 19.37
N SER A 216 -2.70 -7.99 20.43
CA SER A 216 -1.86 -7.16 21.29
C SER A 216 -0.84 -8.01 22.06
N GLU A 217 -1.20 -9.25 22.43
CA GLU A 217 -0.34 -10.22 23.11
C GLU A 217 0.74 -10.76 22.17
N LEU A 218 0.38 -11.12 20.93
CA LEU A 218 1.36 -11.51 19.90
C LEU A 218 2.32 -10.36 19.59
N PHE A 219 1.80 -9.15 19.38
CA PHE A 219 2.66 -7.98 19.16
C PHE A 219 3.65 -7.79 20.32
N THR A 220 3.15 -7.76 21.56
CA THR A 220 3.98 -7.59 22.77
C THR A 220 5.04 -8.69 22.91
N LYS A 221 4.65 -9.96 22.73
CA LYS A 221 5.54 -11.14 22.77
C LYS A 221 6.67 -11.05 21.75
N HIS A 222 6.34 -10.77 20.48
CA HIS A 222 7.33 -10.70 19.41
C HIS A 222 8.16 -9.41 19.48
N PHE A 223 7.59 -8.30 19.96
CA PHE A 223 8.31 -7.05 20.19
C PHE A 223 9.42 -7.23 21.23
N TRP A 224 9.08 -7.64 22.45
CA TRP A 224 10.08 -7.75 23.53
C TRP A 224 11.12 -8.84 23.25
N ARG A 225 10.72 -9.98 22.66
CA ARG A 225 11.66 -11.01 22.21
C ARG A 225 12.70 -10.46 21.21
N LEU A 226 12.27 -9.64 20.25
CA LEU A 226 13.16 -9.03 19.26
C LEU A 226 13.99 -7.90 19.89
N TYR A 227 13.37 -7.06 20.72
CA TYR A 227 14.02 -5.91 21.36
C TYR A 227 15.18 -6.37 22.25
N HIS A 228 14.92 -7.25 23.21
CA HIS A 228 15.97 -7.77 24.09
C HIS A 228 17.02 -8.54 23.31
N ARG A 229 16.66 -9.31 22.28
CA ARG A 229 17.67 -10.03 21.49
C ARG A 229 18.62 -9.09 20.72
N LEU A 230 18.12 -7.96 20.24
CA LEU A 230 18.96 -6.93 19.59
C LEU A 230 19.82 -6.16 20.61
N GLU A 231 19.33 -6.02 21.85
CA GLU A 231 20.01 -5.37 22.97
C GLU A 231 21.13 -6.26 23.56
N GLU A 232 20.86 -7.54 23.81
CA GLU A 232 21.84 -8.59 24.17
C GLU A 232 23.00 -8.69 23.16
N THR A 233 22.67 -8.57 21.87
CA THR A 233 23.65 -8.70 20.77
C THR A 233 24.23 -7.36 20.33
N LYS A 234 24.15 -6.33 21.19
CA LYS A 234 24.79 -5.03 20.98
C LYS A 234 26.27 -5.12 21.34
N ASP A 235 27.08 -5.41 20.33
CA ASP A 235 28.53 -5.23 20.37
C ASP A 235 28.88 -3.73 20.32
N ASP A 236 29.48 -3.21 21.40
CA ASP A 236 29.92 -1.81 21.53
C ASP A 236 31.09 -1.42 20.62
N SER A 237 31.83 -2.39 20.08
CA SER A 237 32.82 -2.15 19.02
C SER A 237 32.17 -1.98 17.64
N SER A 238 30.97 -2.54 17.46
CA SER A 238 30.16 -2.31 16.26
C SER A 238 29.45 -0.95 16.34
N CYS A 239 29.57 -0.12 15.30
CA CYS A 239 28.96 1.22 15.28
C CYS A 239 27.42 1.22 15.09
N VAL A 240 26.75 0.12 15.46
CA VAL A 240 25.40 -0.23 15.00
C VAL A 240 24.44 -0.28 16.20
N SER A 241 23.84 0.87 16.49
CA SER A 241 22.79 1.06 17.50
C SER A 241 21.51 0.28 17.16
N MET A 242 20.44 0.43 17.96
CA MET A 242 19.15 -0.23 17.66
C MET A 242 18.60 0.16 16.27
N PRO A 243 17.95 -0.78 15.54
CA PRO A 243 17.37 -0.49 14.23
C PRO A 243 16.21 0.50 14.37
N GLY A 244 16.26 1.59 13.61
CA GLY A 244 15.17 2.58 13.57
C GLY A 244 13.81 1.98 13.16
N TYR A 245 12.74 2.56 13.68
CA TYR A 245 11.33 2.13 13.66
C TYR A 245 10.92 1.19 12.50
N PHE A 246 11.10 1.61 11.24
CA PHE A 246 10.68 0.81 10.09
C PHE A 246 11.51 -0.47 9.89
N ARG A 247 12.83 -0.43 10.18
CA ARG A 247 13.67 -1.63 10.18
C ARG A 247 13.25 -2.60 11.29
N PHE A 248 13.02 -2.09 12.51
CA PHE A 248 12.56 -2.91 13.63
C PHE A 248 11.27 -3.66 13.27
N LEU A 249 10.28 -2.94 12.72
CA LEU A 249 9.01 -3.55 12.30
C LEU A 249 9.17 -4.55 11.14
N THR A 250 10.07 -4.31 10.18
CA THR A 250 10.37 -5.27 9.11
C THR A 250 11.00 -6.56 9.66
N LEU A 251 11.94 -6.46 10.61
CA LEU A 251 12.50 -7.62 11.33
C LEU A 251 11.41 -8.37 12.12
N MET A 252 10.58 -7.62 12.85
CA MET A 252 9.46 -8.16 13.62
C MET A 252 8.47 -8.92 12.74
N ALA A 253 8.17 -8.41 11.54
CA ALA A 253 7.33 -9.09 10.56
C ALA A 253 7.93 -10.43 10.12
N PHE A 254 9.22 -10.48 9.78
CA PHE A 254 9.91 -11.75 9.45
C PHE A 254 9.87 -12.75 10.62
N HIS A 255 10.16 -12.31 11.85
CA HIS A 255 10.09 -13.15 13.05
C HIS A 255 8.67 -13.68 13.32
N VAL A 256 7.64 -12.84 13.16
CA VAL A 256 6.24 -13.24 13.29
C VAL A 256 5.90 -14.28 12.22
N PHE A 257 6.14 -14.00 10.94
CA PHE A 257 5.75 -14.88 9.83
C PHE A 257 6.44 -16.25 9.86
N LEU A 258 7.72 -16.32 10.27
CA LEU A 258 8.44 -17.58 10.44
C LEU A 258 7.93 -18.38 11.65
N GLN A 259 7.76 -17.73 12.81
CA GLN A 259 7.32 -18.42 14.04
C GLN A 259 5.86 -18.87 13.97
N GLU A 260 5.01 -18.09 13.29
CA GLU A 260 3.62 -18.42 12.99
C GLU A 260 3.45 -19.35 11.79
N LYS A 261 4.53 -19.70 11.07
CA LYS A 261 4.52 -20.62 9.93
C LYS A 261 3.46 -20.26 8.87
N VAL A 262 3.55 -19.05 8.34
CA VAL A 262 2.69 -18.63 7.21
C VAL A 262 3.13 -19.34 5.93
N ASP A 263 2.17 -19.71 5.06
CA ASP A 263 2.46 -20.35 3.77
C ASP A 263 3.11 -19.37 2.78
N LEU A 264 2.83 -18.07 2.93
CA LEU A 264 3.44 -16.98 2.16
C LEU A 264 3.39 -15.64 2.90
N ALA A 265 4.33 -14.74 2.59
CA ALA A 265 4.29 -13.35 3.04
C ALA A 265 4.16 -12.37 1.85
N VAL A 266 3.14 -11.51 1.88
CA VAL A 266 2.97 -10.39 0.94
C VAL A 266 3.58 -9.13 1.56
N LEU A 267 4.65 -8.60 0.96
CA LEU A 267 5.45 -7.52 1.53
C LEU A 267 5.41 -6.25 0.66
N GLU A 268 4.85 -5.18 1.21
CA GLU A 268 4.96 -3.83 0.66
C GLU A 268 6.34 -3.23 0.95
N VAL A 269 7.03 -2.77 -0.09
CA VAL A 269 8.20 -1.89 0.03
C VAL A 269 7.79 -0.56 0.68
N GLY A 270 8.56 -0.07 1.65
CA GLY A 270 8.32 1.23 2.27
C GLY A 270 8.53 2.38 1.28
N ILE A 271 9.78 2.66 0.91
CA ILE A 271 10.13 3.76 0.00
C ILE A 271 11.20 3.32 -1.00
N GLY A 272 10.99 3.62 -2.29
CA GLY A 272 11.91 3.24 -3.36
C GLY A 272 11.78 1.77 -3.76
N GLY A 273 12.79 0.96 -3.44
CA GLY A 273 12.90 -0.46 -3.78
C GLY A 273 14.33 -0.95 -3.61
N ALA A 274 15.27 -0.46 -4.42
CA ALA A 274 16.66 -0.89 -4.46
C ALA A 274 17.33 -0.93 -3.09
N TYR A 275 17.15 0.12 -2.29
CA TYR A 275 17.77 0.29 -0.96
C TYR A 275 16.75 0.31 0.20
N ASP A 276 15.52 -0.17 -0.05
CA ASP A 276 14.52 -0.34 1.01
C ASP A 276 14.93 -1.52 1.92
N CYS A 277 14.65 -1.44 3.22
CA CYS A 277 15.07 -2.48 4.17
C CYS A 277 14.37 -3.84 3.95
N THR A 278 13.23 -3.87 3.23
CA THR A 278 12.66 -5.15 2.77
C THR A 278 13.55 -5.83 1.72
N ASN A 279 14.34 -5.09 0.93
CA ASN A 279 15.06 -5.63 -0.24
C ASN A 279 16.27 -6.53 0.08
N ILE A 280 16.48 -6.88 1.36
CA ILE A 280 17.33 -8.01 1.75
C ILE A 280 16.78 -9.36 1.25
N ILE A 281 15.48 -9.45 0.94
CA ILE A 281 14.83 -10.63 0.36
C ILE A 281 15.60 -11.07 -0.89
N ARG A 282 16.05 -12.32 -0.91
CA ARG A 282 16.91 -12.83 -1.97
C ARG A 282 16.14 -13.59 -3.05
N LYS A 283 15.21 -14.47 -2.67
CA LYS A 283 14.36 -15.25 -3.60
C LYS A 283 12.85 -15.01 -3.35
N PRO A 284 12.29 -13.84 -3.70
CA PRO A 284 10.84 -13.72 -3.80
C PRO A 284 10.34 -14.63 -4.93
N VAL A 285 9.12 -15.14 -4.80
CA VAL A 285 8.47 -16.00 -5.80
C VAL A 285 8.02 -15.17 -7.01
N VAL A 286 7.63 -13.92 -6.78
CA VAL A 286 7.18 -12.97 -7.80
C VAL A 286 7.29 -11.54 -7.27
N CYS A 287 7.67 -10.60 -8.16
CA CYS A 287 7.73 -9.17 -7.85
C CYS A 287 6.63 -8.35 -8.57
N GLY A 288 6.16 -7.27 -7.95
CA GLY A 288 5.12 -6.39 -8.52
C GLY A 288 5.49 -4.91 -8.47
N ILE A 289 5.18 -4.16 -9.54
CA ILE A 289 5.31 -2.71 -9.61
C ILE A 289 3.97 -2.06 -9.96
N THR A 290 3.37 -1.40 -8.97
CA THR A 290 2.15 -0.60 -9.12
C THR A 290 2.46 0.75 -9.79
N SER A 291 1.44 1.58 -10.01
CA SER A 291 1.56 2.86 -10.73
C SER A 291 2.72 3.72 -10.21
N LEU A 292 3.61 4.12 -11.14
CA LEU A 292 4.68 5.08 -10.90
C LEU A 292 4.14 6.52 -10.89
N GLY A 293 4.92 7.42 -10.29
CA GLY A 293 4.58 8.83 -10.14
C GLY A 293 5.65 9.56 -9.33
N ILE A 294 5.75 10.87 -9.53
CA ILE A 294 6.63 11.75 -8.75
C ILE A 294 6.17 11.75 -7.28
N ASP A 295 7.02 11.23 -6.38
CA ASP A 295 6.85 11.29 -4.93
C ASP A 295 8.22 11.04 -4.25
N HIS A 296 8.40 11.52 -3.02
CA HIS A 296 9.65 11.42 -2.25
C HIS A 296 10.93 11.86 -3.01
N THR A 297 10.85 12.91 -3.84
CA THR A 297 11.91 13.31 -4.78
C THR A 297 13.29 13.52 -4.14
N GLY A 298 13.35 14.10 -2.94
CA GLY A 298 14.60 14.29 -2.20
C GLY A 298 15.35 12.99 -1.82
N LEU A 299 14.68 11.83 -1.87
CA LEU A 299 15.27 10.51 -1.64
C LEU A 299 15.39 9.69 -2.93
N LEU A 300 14.35 9.66 -3.77
CA LEU A 300 14.26 8.78 -4.94
C LEU A 300 14.75 9.40 -6.25
N GLY A 301 14.97 10.71 -6.27
CA GLY A 301 15.24 11.48 -7.46
C GLY A 301 14.05 12.34 -7.90
N ASP A 302 14.39 13.41 -8.57
CA ASP A 302 13.58 14.48 -9.16
C ASP A 302 12.83 14.08 -10.45
N THR A 303 13.11 12.90 -11.01
CA THR A 303 12.54 12.46 -12.31
C THR A 303 11.94 11.05 -12.23
N MET A 304 11.01 10.74 -13.14
CA MET A 304 10.29 9.46 -13.15
C MET A 304 11.20 8.26 -13.43
N GLU A 305 12.28 8.46 -14.20
CA GLU A 305 13.29 7.46 -14.56
C GLU A 305 14.10 7.06 -13.32
N LYS A 306 14.50 8.03 -12.49
CA LYS A 306 15.20 7.80 -11.22
C LYS A 306 14.31 7.01 -10.25
N ILE A 307 13.02 7.36 -10.18
CA ILE A 307 12.01 6.66 -9.39
C ILE A 307 11.75 5.23 -9.93
N ALA A 308 11.71 5.04 -11.24
CA ALA A 308 11.58 3.73 -11.89
C ALA A 308 12.82 2.86 -11.62
N TRP A 309 14.03 3.40 -11.76
CA TRP A 309 15.29 2.71 -11.47
C TRP A 309 15.32 2.22 -10.01
N GLN A 310 14.93 3.07 -9.06
CA GLN A 310 14.81 2.70 -7.65
C GLN A 310 13.80 1.57 -7.45
N LYS A 311 12.67 1.57 -8.17
CA LYS A 311 11.58 0.58 -8.00
C LYS A 311 11.87 -0.76 -8.66
N GLY A 312 12.48 -0.78 -9.84
CA GLY A 312 13.05 -2.00 -10.45
C GLY A 312 14.19 -2.63 -9.62
N GLY A 313 14.64 -1.98 -8.55
CA GLY A 313 15.60 -2.54 -7.59
C GLY A 313 15.12 -3.74 -6.78
N ILE A 314 13.82 -4.05 -6.79
CA ILE A 314 13.30 -5.30 -6.19
C ILE A 314 13.36 -6.51 -7.13
N PHE A 315 13.64 -6.32 -8.42
CA PHE A 315 13.79 -7.42 -9.35
C PHE A 315 14.97 -8.32 -8.94
N LYS A 316 14.87 -9.62 -9.21
CA LYS A 316 15.92 -10.62 -8.93
C LYS A 316 16.08 -11.52 -10.18
N SER A 317 17.25 -12.10 -10.36
CA SER A 317 17.53 -12.98 -11.52
C SER A 317 16.61 -14.20 -11.52
N GLY A 318 16.05 -14.53 -12.68
CA GLY A 318 15.09 -15.63 -12.89
C GLY A 318 13.69 -15.42 -12.29
N VAL A 319 13.51 -14.50 -11.34
CA VAL A 319 12.22 -14.26 -10.68
C VAL A 319 11.29 -13.46 -11.59
N PRO A 320 10.05 -13.92 -11.86
CA PRO A 320 9.10 -13.18 -12.68
C PRO A 320 8.64 -11.90 -12.00
N ALA A 321 8.48 -10.84 -12.79
CA ALA A 321 8.00 -9.54 -12.34
C ALA A 321 6.85 -9.02 -13.20
N PHE A 322 5.94 -8.26 -12.60
CA PHE A 322 4.79 -7.68 -13.27
C PHE A 322 4.70 -6.17 -13.00
N THR A 323 4.43 -5.38 -14.03
CA THR A 323 4.11 -3.94 -13.91
C THR A 323 2.73 -3.66 -14.49
N VAL A 324 2.03 -2.67 -13.92
CA VAL A 324 0.93 -1.99 -14.62
C VAL A 324 1.46 -1.13 -15.78
N LEU A 325 0.58 -0.56 -16.59
CA LEU A 325 0.95 0.44 -17.60
C LEU A 325 1.59 1.67 -16.91
N GLN A 326 2.69 2.15 -17.49
CA GLN A 326 3.45 3.34 -17.09
C GLN A 326 3.69 4.22 -18.33
N PRO A 327 4.17 5.47 -18.19
CA PRO A 327 4.75 6.21 -19.32
C PRO A 327 5.97 5.47 -19.91
N ASP A 328 6.34 5.78 -21.15
CA ASP A 328 7.31 5.00 -21.93
C ASP A 328 8.74 5.06 -21.39
N GLU A 329 9.21 6.21 -20.91
CA GLU A 329 10.59 6.37 -20.41
C GLU A 329 10.79 5.64 -19.06
N PRO A 330 9.88 5.74 -18.09
CA PRO A 330 9.88 4.88 -16.89
C PRO A 330 9.73 3.39 -17.22
N LEU A 331 8.93 3.03 -18.22
CA LEU A 331 8.75 1.64 -18.65
C LEU A 331 10.03 1.07 -19.28
N ALA A 332 10.74 1.86 -20.08
CA ALA A 332 12.05 1.52 -20.63
C ALA A 332 13.07 1.28 -19.52
N VAL A 333 13.14 2.13 -18.49
CA VAL A 333 14.04 1.91 -17.34
C VAL A 333 13.72 0.61 -16.60
N LEU A 334 12.45 0.25 -16.43
CA LEU A 334 12.07 -1.05 -15.84
C LEU A 334 12.48 -2.22 -16.74
N ARG A 335 12.21 -2.13 -18.05
CA ARG A 335 12.60 -3.14 -19.05
C ARG A 335 14.11 -3.37 -19.05
N ASP A 336 14.89 -2.30 -19.14
CA ASP A 336 16.35 -2.35 -19.27
C ASP A 336 16.98 -2.88 -17.98
N ARG A 337 16.48 -2.47 -16.81
CA ARG A 337 16.92 -3.02 -15.52
C ARG A 337 16.55 -4.51 -15.36
N ALA A 338 15.38 -4.93 -15.85
CA ALA A 338 14.99 -6.33 -15.83
C ALA A 338 15.88 -7.19 -16.75
N GLN A 339 16.19 -6.70 -17.95
CA GLN A 339 17.14 -7.34 -18.88
C GLN A 339 18.54 -7.47 -18.27
N GLN A 340 19.08 -6.39 -17.68
CA GLN A 340 20.41 -6.35 -17.07
C GLN A 340 20.65 -7.44 -16.00
N ILE A 341 19.59 -7.89 -15.31
CA ILE A 341 19.69 -8.92 -14.26
C ILE A 341 19.02 -10.25 -14.63
N SER A 342 18.55 -10.42 -15.87
CA SER A 342 17.79 -11.60 -16.32
C SER A 342 16.50 -11.87 -15.52
N CYS A 343 15.71 -10.83 -15.26
CA CYS A 343 14.38 -10.90 -14.66
C CYS A 343 13.28 -10.92 -15.74
N PRO A 344 12.41 -11.95 -15.80
CA PRO A 344 11.26 -11.96 -16.72
C PRO A 344 10.17 -10.93 -16.31
N LEU A 345 10.25 -9.72 -16.85
CA LEU A 345 9.27 -8.65 -16.61
C LEU A 345 8.15 -8.63 -17.65
N TYR A 346 6.90 -8.54 -17.20
CA TYR A 346 5.70 -8.47 -18.04
C TYR A 346 4.84 -7.24 -17.75
N LEU A 347 4.17 -6.74 -18.79
CA LEU A 347 3.12 -5.71 -18.68
C LEU A 347 1.76 -6.37 -18.41
N CYS A 348 1.08 -5.99 -17.34
CA CYS A 348 -0.26 -6.50 -17.02
C CYS A 348 -1.29 -6.04 -18.07
N PRO A 349 -2.19 -6.91 -18.54
CA PRO A 349 -3.34 -6.49 -19.32
C PRO A 349 -4.29 -5.60 -18.46
N PRO A 350 -5.11 -4.75 -19.09
CA PRO A 350 -6.20 -4.08 -18.37
C PRO A 350 -7.19 -5.12 -17.83
N LEU A 351 -7.81 -4.83 -16.68
CA LEU A 351 -8.75 -5.75 -16.02
C LEU A 351 -9.90 -6.21 -16.94
N GLN A 352 -10.30 -5.37 -17.89
CA GLN A 352 -11.27 -5.66 -18.95
C GLN A 352 -10.92 -6.93 -19.76
N ALA A 353 -9.65 -7.18 -20.08
CA ALA A 353 -9.26 -8.40 -20.83
C ALA A 353 -9.40 -9.68 -19.98
N LEU A 354 -9.29 -9.55 -18.65
CA LEU A 354 -9.53 -10.65 -17.71
C LEU A 354 -11.04 -10.90 -17.54
N GLU A 355 -11.87 -9.85 -17.67
CA GLU A 355 -13.35 -9.93 -17.74
C GLU A 355 -13.90 -10.54 -19.05
N GLU A 356 -13.20 -10.43 -20.19
CA GLU A 356 -13.67 -10.95 -21.50
C GLU A 356 -14.13 -12.43 -21.42
N GLY A 357 -15.41 -12.72 -21.69
CA GLY A 357 -15.97 -14.08 -21.62
C GLY A 357 -16.37 -14.57 -20.22
N GLY A 358 -16.29 -13.72 -19.20
CA GLY A 358 -16.80 -13.97 -17.85
C GLY A 358 -17.76 -12.86 -17.36
N PRO A 359 -18.28 -12.97 -16.13
CA PRO A 359 -19.00 -11.87 -15.49
C PRO A 359 -18.04 -10.71 -15.14
N PRO A 360 -18.51 -9.46 -15.10
CA PRO A 360 -17.70 -8.31 -14.67
C PRO A 360 -17.12 -8.50 -13.26
N LEU A 361 -15.85 -8.12 -13.05
CA LEU A 361 -15.14 -8.37 -11.81
C LEU A 361 -15.52 -7.34 -10.76
N THR A 362 -16.32 -7.75 -9.77
CA THR A 362 -16.62 -6.94 -8.59
C THR A 362 -15.35 -6.77 -7.75
N LEU A 363 -14.99 -5.52 -7.45
CA LEU A 363 -13.89 -5.19 -6.53
C LEU A 363 -14.47 -4.70 -5.19
N GLY A 364 -13.88 -5.11 -4.07
CA GLY A 364 -14.20 -4.57 -2.74
C GLY A 364 -13.66 -3.16 -2.48
N LEU A 365 -12.73 -2.69 -3.32
CA LEU A 365 -12.23 -1.31 -3.31
C LEU A 365 -12.76 -0.57 -4.55
N GLU A 366 -13.43 0.56 -4.33
CA GLU A 366 -14.01 1.37 -5.41
C GLU A 366 -12.99 2.22 -6.19
N GLY A 367 -13.44 2.75 -7.33
CA GLY A 367 -12.70 3.74 -8.12
C GLY A 367 -11.84 3.12 -9.23
N GLU A 368 -11.83 3.81 -10.37
CA GLU A 368 -11.14 3.45 -11.61
C GLU A 368 -9.70 2.93 -11.40
N HIS A 369 -8.92 3.62 -10.56
CA HIS A 369 -7.52 3.30 -10.30
C HIS A 369 -7.31 1.94 -9.63
N GLN A 370 -8.29 1.42 -8.88
CA GLN A 370 -8.19 0.09 -8.26
C GLN A 370 -8.27 -1.04 -9.29
N ARG A 371 -8.85 -0.81 -10.48
CA ARG A 371 -8.88 -1.83 -11.55
C ARG A 371 -7.47 -2.20 -12.03
N SER A 372 -6.55 -1.24 -12.05
CA SER A 372 -5.13 -1.47 -12.36
C SER A 372 -4.42 -2.26 -11.25
N ASN A 373 -4.69 -1.91 -9.99
CA ASN A 373 -4.17 -2.62 -8.80
C ASN A 373 -4.68 -4.07 -8.74
N ALA A 374 -5.96 -4.30 -9.05
CA ALA A 374 -6.58 -5.62 -9.10
C ALA A 374 -6.03 -6.49 -10.25
N ALA A 375 -5.80 -5.92 -11.44
CA ALA A 375 -5.19 -6.63 -12.56
C ALA A 375 -3.76 -7.11 -12.24
N LEU A 376 -2.95 -6.23 -11.62
CA LEU A 376 -1.61 -6.63 -11.15
C LEU A 376 -1.68 -7.70 -10.06
N ALA A 377 -2.58 -7.56 -9.08
CA ALA A 377 -2.79 -8.56 -8.03
C ALA A 377 -3.22 -9.93 -8.60
N LEU A 378 -4.06 -9.96 -9.63
CA LEU A 378 -4.44 -11.18 -10.35
C LEU A 378 -3.24 -11.85 -11.03
N GLN A 379 -2.41 -11.10 -11.79
CA GLN A 379 -1.22 -11.68 -12.42
C GLN A 379 -0.20 -12.20 -11.38
N VAL A 380 0.02 -11.43 -10.30
CA VAL A 380 0.96 -11.77 -9.22
C VAL A 380 0.48 -13.01 -8.44
N ALA A 381 -0.77 -13.04 -7.99
CA ALA A 381 -1.33 -14.19 -7.28
C ALA A 381 -1.35 -15.45 -8.16
N ARG A 382 -1.75 -15.34 -9.43
CA ARG A 382 -1.68 -16.44 -10.41
C ARG A 382 -0.25 -16.96 -10.58
N CYS A 383 0.73 -16.06 -10.73
CA CYS A 383 2.12 -16.46 -10.89
C CYS A 383 2.64 -17.21 -9.64
N TRP A 384 2.31 -16.72 -8.44
CA TRP A 384 2.64 -17.40 -7.19
C TRP A 384 2.03 -18.81 -7.13
N LEU A 385 0.74 -18.94 -7.43
CA LEU A 385 0.02 -20.23 -7.45
C LEU A 385 0.69 -21.23 -8.41
N GLN A 386 1.04 -20.80 -9.62
CA GLN A 386 1.74 -21.62 -10.62
C GLN A 386 3.14 -22.05 -10.15
N GLN A 387 3.92 -21.11 -9.59
CA GLN A 387 5.25 -21.40 -9.02
C GLN A 387 5.21 -22.30 -7.76
N LYS A 388 4.01 -22.56 -7.22
CA LYS A 388 3.77 -23.47 -6.08
C LYS A 388 2.91 -24.69 -6.46
N GLY A 389 2.74 -24.96 -7.76
CA GLY A 389 2.10 -26.19 -8.27
C GLY A 389 0.56 -26.23 -8.19
N TYR A 390 -0.10 -25.13 -7.83
CA TYR A 390 -1.56 -25.05 -7.76
C TYR A 390 -2.16 -25.11 -9.16
N GLN A 391 -2.99 -26.13 -9.41
CA GLN A 391 -3.64 -26.35 -10.70
C GLN A 391 -4.75 -25.32 -10.98
N ASP A 392 -5.48 -24.90 -9.94
CA ASP A 392 -6.56 -23.89 -10.00
C ASP A 392 -5.98 -22.45 -10.08
N ALA A 393 -5.16 -22.18 -11.09
CA ALA A 393 -4.50 -20.89 -11.33
C ALA A 393 -5.18 -20.04 -12.44
N GLY A 394 -6.36 -20.46 -12.90
CA GLY A 394 -7.14 -19.79 -13.96
C GLY A 394 -6.68 -20.16 -15.37
N GLU A 395 -7.65 -20.57 -16.20
CA GLU A 395 -7.42 -21.06 -17.56
C GLU A 395 -6.90 -19.96 -18.49
N LEU A 396 -5.92 -20.29 -19.32
CA LEU A 396 -5.32 -19.35 -20.28
C LEU A 396 -6.28 -19.07 -21.44
N LYS A 397 -6.51 -17.78 -21.70
CA LYS A 397 -7.07 -17.33 -22.99
C LYS A 397 -5.93 -17.21 -24.00
N ALA A 398 -6.24 -17.26 -25.29
CA ALA A 398 -5.21 -17.24 -26.34
C ALA A 398 -4.35 -15.96 -26.27
N SER A 399 -3.04 -16.12 -26.01
CA SER A 399 -2.09 -15.01 -25.95
C SER A 399 -1.96 -14.30 -27.29
N ARG A 400 -2.15 -12.98 -27.31
CA ARG A 400 -1.77 -12.14 -28.46
C ARG A 400 -0.24 -12.01 -28.51
N PRO A 401 0.42 -12.17 -29.67
CA PRO A 401 1.86 -12.02 -29.77
C PRO A 401 2.29 -10.57 -29.51
N SER A 402 3.31 -10.38 -28.66
CA SER A 402 3.92 -9.07 -28.41
C SER A 402 4.88 -8.68 -29.53
N LEU A 403 4.89 -7.40 -29.91
CA LEU A 403 5.79 -6.88 -30.94
C LEU A 403 7.26 -6.88 -30.48
N PRO A 404 8.24 -7.14 -31.38
CA PRO A 404 9.66 -7.06 -31.04
C PRO A 404 10.06 -5.70 -30.43
N GLY A 405 10.87 -5.72 -29.38
CA GLY A 405 11.37 -4.52 -28.68
C GLY A 405 10.43 -3.94 -27.61
N GLN A 406 9.15 -4.30 -27.62
CA GLN A 406 8.20 -3.96 -26.55
C GLN A 406 8.32 -4.93 -25.36
N LEU A 407 7.83 -4.51 -24.19
CA LEU A 407 7.73 -5.38 -23.01
C LEU A 407 6.62 -6.43 -23.25
N PRO A 408 6.83 -7.74 -22.98
CA PRO A 408 5.84 -8.75 -23.26
C PRO A 408 4.59 -8.55 -22.39
N LEU A 409 3.41 -8.71 -23.00
CA LEU A 409 2.15 -8.71 -22.25
C LEU A 409 2.07 -9.97 -21.39
N ALA A 410 1.64 -9.80 -20.14
CA ALA A 410 1.36 -10.91 -19.25
C ALA A 410 0.16 -11.73 -19.80
N PRO A 411 0.17 -13.06 -19.70
CA PRO A 411 -0.90 -13.88 -20.27
C PRO A 411 -2.28 -13.53 -19.70
N VAL A 412 -3.25 -13.36 -20.59
CA VAL A 412 -4.66 -13.19 -20.26
C VAL A 412 -5.24 -14.54 -19.86
N PHE A 413 -6.01 -14.57 -18.78
CA PHE A 413 -6.61 -15.79 -18.24
C PHE A 413 -8.01 -15.50 -17.71
N GLN A 414 -8.80 -16.55 -17.44
CA GLN A 414 -10.11 -16.43 -16.79
C GLN A 414 -9.93 -16.54 -15.26
N PRO A 415 -10.24 -15.49 -14.47
CA PRO A 415 -10.10 -15.56 -13.01
C PRO A 415 -11.01 -16.59 -12.38
N THR A 416 -10.45 -17.42 -11.51
CA THR A 416 -11.15 -18.51 -10.81
C THR A 416 -12.24 -17.95 -9.86
N PRO A 417 -13.24 -18.75 -9.45
CA PRO A 417 -14.21 -18.31 -8.44
C PRO A 417 -13.55 -17.83 -7.14
N ARG A 418 -12.42 -18.44 -6.75
CA ARG A 418 -11.62 -18.03 -5.58
C ARG A 418 -10.97 -16.67 -5.77
N MET A 419 -10.44 -16.38 -6.96
CA MET A 419 -9.91 -15.06 -7.31
C MET A 419 -11.01 -13.99 -7.36
N GLN A 420 -12.17 -14.30 -7.93
CA GLN A 420 -13.33 -13.40 -7.99
C GLN A 420 -13.87 -13.08 -6.57
N GLN A 421 -14.01 -14.10 -5.72
CA GLN A 421 -14.37 -13.95 -4.31
C GLN A 421 -13.32 -13.15 -3.54
N GLY A 422 -12.04 -13.37 -3.83
CA GLY A 422 -10.92 -12.63 -3.29
C GLY A 422 -11.04 -11.14 -3.58
N LEU A 423 -11.14 -10.76 -4.86
CA LEU A 423 -11.29 -9.37 -5.29
C LEU A 423 -12.53 -8.68 -4.70
N ARG A 424 -13.68 -9.37 -4.68
CA ARG A 424 -14.94 -8.83 -4.17
C ARG A 424 -14.89 -8.52 -2.67
N HIS A 425 -14.16 -9.32 -1.89
CA HIS A 425 -14.08 -9.19 -0.44
C HIS A 425 -12.73 -8.61 0.04
N THR A 426 -12.02 -7.85 -0.80
CA THR A 426 -10.85 -7.08 -0.37
C THR A 426 -11.30 -5.80 0.31
N GLU A 427 -11.02 -5.71 1.61
CA GLU A 427 -11.17 -4.51 2.43
C GLU A 427 -9.79 -3.87 2.65
N TRP A 428 -9.69 -2.55 2.52
CA TRP A 428 -8.46 -1.81 2.77
C TRP A 428 -8.80 -0.40 3.29
N PRO A 429 -8.94 -0.24 4.63
CA PRO A 429 -9.46 0.98 5.23
C PRO A 429 -8.75 2.27 4.81
N GLY A 430 -9.51 3.35 4.73
CA GLY A 430 -9.03 4.67 4.29
C GLY A 430 -8.60 4.75 2.82
N ARG A 431 -9.04 3.80 1.97
CA ARG A 431 -8.97 3.89 0.50
C ARG A 431 -10.34 3.73 -0.10
N THR A 432 -10.87 4.79 -0.71
CA THR A 432 -12.18 4.80 -1.37
C THR A 432 -13.27 4.13 -0.53
N GLN A 433 -13.22 4.30 0.80
CA GLN A 433 -14.08 3.61 1.75
C GLN A 433 -15.34 4.46 2.00
N LEU A 434 -16.50 3.82 1.98
CA LEU A 434 -17.81 4.46 2.16
C LEU A 434 -18.50 3.86 3.40
N LEU A 435 -18.83 4.69 4.38
CA LEU A 435 -19.57 4.30 5.59
C LEU A 435 -20.89 5.07 5.66
N ARG A 436 -22.03 4.35 5.78
CA ARG A 436 -23.36 4.95 5.95
C ARG A 436 -23.82 4.82 7.41
N ARG A 437 -24.26 5.92 8.01
CA ARG A 437 -24.71 6.01 9.41
C ARG A 437 -25.94 6.92 9.48
N GLY A 438 -27.12 6.32 9.29
CA GLY A 438 -28.38 7.07 9.12
C GLY A 438 -28.30 8.03 7.92
N PRO A 439 -28.63 9.33 8.07
CA PRO A 439 -28.55 10.31 6.99
C PRO A 439 -27.11 10.71 6.62
N LEU A 440 -26.09 10.29 7.38
CA LEU A 440 -24.69 10.62 7.12
C LEU A 440 -24.04 9.53 6.24
N THR A 441 -23.38 9.95 5.15
CA THR A 441 -22.48 9.11 4.37
C THR A 441 -21.07 9.69 4.41
N TRP A 442 -20.14 8.95 5.00
CA TRP A 442 -18.72 9.28 5.08
C TRP A 442 -17.98 8.65 3.90
N TYR A 443 -17.18 9.46 3.21
CA TYR A 443 -16.34 9.08 2.09
C TYR A 443 -14.88 9.29 2.51
N LEU A 444 -14.11 8.21 2.60
CA LEU A 444 -12.84 8.17 3.30
C LEU A 444 -11.71 7.74 2.36
N ASP A 445 -10.86 8.68 1.95
CA ASP A 445 -9.67 8.37 1.14
C ASP A 445 -8.45 9.22 1.50
N GLY A 446 -7.36 8.56 1.91
CA GLY A 446 -6.09 9.20 2.25
C GLY A 446 -5.27 9.69 1.05
N ALA A 447 -5.88 10.35 0.07
CA ALA A 447 -5.21 11.05 -1.03
C ALA A 447 -4.40 12.25 -0.51
N HIS A 448 -3.23 12.51 -1.12
CA HIS A 448 -2.23 13.47 -0.64
C HIS A 448 -1.25 13.93 -1.75
N THR A 449 -1.58 13.67 -3.01
CA THR A 449 -0.83 14.08 -4.22
C THR A 449 -1.81 14.46 -5.29
N THR A 450 -1.43 15.31 -6.25
CA THR A 450 -2.27 15.78 -7.36
C THR A 450 -3.05 14.64 -8.05
N SER A 451 -2.35 13.55 -8.41
CA SER A 451 -2.95 12.39 -9.09
C SER A 451 -3.89 11.57 -8.20
N SER A 452 -3.55 11.36 -6.92
CA SER A 452 -4.46 10.68 -5.99
C SER A 452 -5.67 11.54 -5.62
N MET A 453 -5.52 12.86 -5.53
CA MET A 453 -6.63 13.78 -5.27
C MET A 453 -7.58 13.84 -6.47
N GLN A 454 -7.07 13.87 -7.70
CA GLN A 454 -7.88 13.72 -8.92
C GLN A 454 -8.64 12.39 -8.95
N ALA A 455 -8.04 11.29 -8.51
CA ALA A 455 -8.71 9.99 -8.42
C ALA A 455 -9.78 9.95 -7.32
N CYS A 456 -9.50 10.55 -6.15
CA CYS A 456 -10.43 10.75 -5.05
C CYS A 456 -11.65 11.59 -5.48
N VAL A 457 -11.43 12.71 -6.16
CA VAL A 457 -12.49 13.59 -6.70
C VAL A 457 -13.35 12.87 -7.74
N ARG A 458 -12.76 12.09 -8.65
CA ARG A 458 -13.53 11.26 -9.61
C ARG A 458 -14.38 10.22 -8.88
N TRP A 459 -13.82 9.51 -7.92
CA TRP A 459 -14.54 8.52 -7.11
C TRP A 459 -15.68 9.16 -6.31
N PHE A 460 -15.41 10.21 -5.53
CA PHE A 460 -16.41 10.89 -4.70
C PHE A 460 -17.60 11.40 -5.56
N ARG A 461 -17.31 12.06 -6.69
CA ARG A 461 -18.36 12.50 -7.63
C ARG A 461 -19.15 11.31 -8.20
N GLN A 462 -18.50 10.20 -8.56
CA GLN A 462 -19.19 9.00 -9.05
C GLN A 462 -20.05 8.34 -7.95
N ALA A 463 -19.57 8.30 -6.70
CA ALA A 463 -20.28 7.70 -5.58
C ALA A 463 -21.50 8.53 -5.15
N LEU A 464 -21.41 9.87 -5.17
CA LEU A 464 -22.57 10.76 -5.01
C LEU A 464 -23.66 10.47 -6.04
N HIS A 465 -23.31 10.28 -7.32
CA HIS A 465 -24.29 9.95 -8.38
C HIS A 465 -24.87 8.53 -8.28
N ARG A 466 -24.36 7.68 -7.37
CA ARG A 466 -24.87 6.33 -7.06
C ARG A 466 -25.68 6.28 -5.76
N CYS A 467 -25.70 7.35 -4.99
CA CYS A 467 -26.62 7.45 -3.86
C CYS A 467 -28.03 7.72 -4.40
N GLU A 468 -29.01 7.03 -3.84
CA GLU A 468 -30.41 7.39 -4.00
C GLU A 468 -30.60 8.78 -3.41
N ARG A 469 -31.15 9.71 -4.20
CA ARG A 469 -31.49 11.04 -3.72
C ARG A 469 -32.69 10.93 -2.77
N PRO A 470 -32.74 11.70 -1.68
CA PRO A 470 -33.93 11.72 -0.83
C PRO A 470 -35.15 12.20 -1.61
N ASP A 471 -36.30 11.54 -1.43
CA ASP A 471 -37.57 11.91 -2.09
C ASP A 471 -38.02 13.34 -1.74
N SER A 472 -37.56 13.87 -0.61
CA SER A 472 -37.78 15.26 -0.18
C SER A 472 -36.65 15.76 0.73
N GLY A 473 -36.23 17.02 0.55
CA GLY A 473 -35.27 17.72 1.41
C GLY A 473 -33.89 17.96 0.75
N SER A 474 -33.00 18.65 1.46
CA SER A 474 -31.69 19.05 0.95
C SER A 474 -30.60 17.99 1.16
N GLU A 475 -29.71 17.85 0.17
CA GLU A 475 -28.38 17.27 0.36
C GLU A 475 -27.42 18.36 0.88
N VAL A 476 -26.53 18.02 1.81
CA VAL A 476 -25.43 18.91 2.25
C VAL A 476 -24.09 18.20 2.10
N ARG A 477 -23.09 18.89 1.57
CA ARG A 477 -21.76 18.36 1.26
C ARG A 477 -20.70 19.05 2.10
N VAL A 478 -19.97 18.25 2.87
CA VAL A 478 -18.92 18.72 3.78
C VAL A 478 -17.56 18.16 3.35
N LEU A 479 -16.57 19.03 3.21
CA LEU A 479 -15.17 18.64 3.12
C LEU A 479 -14.53 18.67 4.50
N LEU A 480 -13.82 17.61 4.89
CA LEU A 480 -12.93 17.57 6.04
C LEU A 480 -11.50 17.31 5.56
N PHE A 481 -10.63 18.32 5.65
CA PHE A 481 -9.32 18.32 5.01
C PHE A 481 -8.17 18.71 5.94
N ASN A 482 -7.05 18.00 5.81
CA ASN A 482 -5.75 18.41 6.34
C ASN A 482 -4.63 17.75 5.53
N SER A 483 -3.41 18.29 5.55
CA SER A 483 -2.24 17.75 4.85
C SER A 483 -0.97 17.82 5.71
N THR A 484 -0.04 16.90 5.44
CA THR A 484 1.20 16.71 6.21
C THR A 484 2.46 16.82 5.34
N GLY A 485 3.49 17.43 5.91
CA GLY A 485 4.74 17.78 5.22
C GLY A 485 4.60 18.99 4.30
N ASP A 486 5.63 19.23 3.50
CA ASP A 486 5.84 20.42 2.66
C ASP A 486 5.03 20.35 1.35
N ARG A 487 3.74 19.99 1.46
CA ARG A 487 2.83 19.80 0.31
C ARG A 487 2.12 21.10 -0.02
N ASP A 488 2.00 21.38 -1.32
CA ASP A 488 1.13 22.46 -1.81
C ASP A 488 -0.34 22.13 -1.55
N SER A 489 -0.85 22.62 -0.43
CA SER A 489 -2.25 22.46 -0.04
C SER A 489 -3.19 23.32 -0.87
N ALA A 490 -2.73 24.44 -1.46
CA ALA A 490 -3.55 25.25 -2.34
C ALA A 490 -3.86 24.50 -3.65
N ALA A 491 -2.85 23.88 -4.27
CA ALA A 491 -3.04 23.03 -5.45
C ALA A 491 -3.92 21.80 -5.17
N LEU A 492 -3.81 21.19 -3.98
CA LEU A 492 -4.69 20.08 -3.58
C LEU A 492 -6.14 20.53 -3.35
N LEU A 493 -6.35 21.70 -2.74
CA LEU A 493 -7.69 22.27 -2.52
C LEU A 493 -8.34 22.75 -3.81
N LYS A 494 -7.58 23.30 -4.77
CA LYS A 494 -8.10 23.70 -6.09
C LYS A 494 -8.71 22.52 -6.87
N LEU A 495 -8.19 21.31 -6.69
CA LEU A 495 -8.76 20.08 -7.26
C LEU A 495 -10.11 19.68 -6.65
N LEU A 496 -10.43 20.14 -5.42
CA LEU A 496 -11.64 19.78 -4.68
C LEU A 496 -12.82 20.73 -4.96
N GLN A 497 -12.60 21.92 -5.53
CA GLN A 497 -13.67 22.86 -5.87
C GLN A 497 -14.80 22.26 -6.74
N PRO A 498 -14.53 21.41 -7.77
CA PRO A 498 -15.58 20.81 -8.59
C PRO A 498 -16.52 19.84 -7.83
N CYS A 499 -16.27 19.54 -6.56
CA CYS A 499 -17.17 18.74 -5.74
C CYS A 499 -18.37 19.53 -5.19
N GLN A 500 -18.32 20.87 -5.20
CA GLN A 500 -19.37 21.76 -4.67
C GLN A 500 -19.71 21.42 -3.21
N PHE A 501 -18.81 21.78 -2.28
CA PHE A 501 -19.04 21.63 -0.85
C PHE A 501 -19.68 22.89 -0.28
N ASP A 502 -20.74 22.75 0.51
CA ASP A 502 -21.37 23.84 1.25
C ASP A 502 -20.50 24.29 2.42
N TYR A 503 -19.76 23.34 3.03
CA TYR A 503 -18.84 23.58 4.15
C TYR A 503 -17.46 22.96 3.92
N ALA A 504 -16.41 23.70 4.28
CA ALA A 504 -15.03 23.24 4.24
C ALA A 504 -14.37 23.35 5.62
N ILE A 505 -14.03 22.21 6.20
CA ILE A 505 -13.59 22.07 7.58
C ILE A 505 -12.14 21.62 7.62
N PHE A 506 -11.34 22.33 8.43
CA PHE A 506 -9.92 22.06 8.61
C PHE A 506 -9.63 21.79 10.10
N CYS A 507 -9.01 20.66 10.42
CA CYS A 507 -8.60 20.35 11.78
C CYS A 507 -7.27 19.58 11.84
N PRO A 508 -6.50 19.66 12.93
CA PRO A 508 -5.32 18.84 13.16
C PRO A 508 -5.62 17.34 13.04
N ASN A 509 -4.60 16.55 12.72
CA ASN A 509 -4.68 15.09 12.71
C ASN A 509 -4.64 14.50 14.15
N LEU A 510 -5.43 15.09 15.06
CA LEU A 510 -5.54 14.74 16.46
C LEU A 510 -6.97 14.29 16.70
N ALA A 511 -7.17 13.05 17.14
CA ALA A 511 -8.52 12.53 17.43
C ALA A 511 -9.24 13.42 18.46
N GLU A 512 -8.54 13.74 19.56
CA GLU A 512 -9.02 14.50 20.71
C GLU A 512 -7.90 15.42 21.24
N MET A 513 -8.27 16.44 22.02
CA MET A 513 -7.31 17.39 22.62
C MET A 513 -6.47 16.81 23.78
N ALA A 514 -6.89 15.71 24.40
CA ALA A 514 -6.32 15.18 25.64
C ALA A 514 -5.64 13.80 25.46
N SER A 515 -4.95 13.57 24.33
CA SER A 515 -4.42 12.25 23.97
C SER A 515 -3.06 11.91 24.61
N THR A 516 -3.00 11.81 25.94
CA THR A 516 -1.79 11.32 26.65
C THR A 516 -1.48 9.85 26.37
N ASP A 517 -2.51 9.00 26.18
CA ASP A 517 -2.34 7.55 26.24
C ASP A 517 -2.33 6.80 24.90
N ASN A 518 -2.62 7.45 23.78
CA ASN A 518 -2.63 6.79 22.46
C ASN A 518 -1.26 6.84 21.77
N ALA A 519 -0.32 5.98 22.18
CA ALA A 519 1.06 5.99 21.67
C ALA A 519 1.16 5.82 20.14
N ASP A 520 0.27 5.05 19.50
CA ASP A 520 0.30 4.75 18.07
C ASP A 520 0.31 5.96 17.13
N GLN A 521 -0.27 7.09 17.55
CA GLN A 521 -0.42 8.30 16.73
C GLN A 521 0.44 9.48 17.23
N GLN A 522 1.32 9.27 18.22
CA GLN A 522 2.20 10.32 18.73
C GLN A 522 3.30 10.68 17.71
N ASN A 523 3.37 11.96 17.37
CA ASN A 523 4.39 12.53 16.49
C ASN A 523 5.18 13.61 17.23
N PHE A 524 6.39 13.28 17.64
CA PHE A 524 7.28 14.13 18.43
C PHE A 524 7.96 15.28 17.64
N THR A 525 7.56 15.52 16.38
CA THR A 525 8.29 16.43 15.47
C THR A 525 7.55 17.73 15.10
N VAL A 526 6.32 17.95 15.60
CA VAL A 526 5.50 19.14 15.26
C VAL A 526 4.70 19.58 16.51
N THR A 527 4.61 20.88 16.79
CA THR A 527 3.83 21.40 17.94
C THR A 527 2.34 21.57 17.61
N LEU A 528 1.50 21.71 18.65
CA LEU A 528 0.06 21.96 18.51
C LEU A 528 -0.21 23.26 17.72
N ASP A 529 0.50 24.34 18.05
CA ASP A 529 0.35 25.63 17.36
C ASP A 529 0.69 25.52 15.86
N GLN A 530 1.73 24.75 15.51
CA GLN A 530 2.15 24.53 14.13
C GLN A 530 1.10 23.75 13.31
N VAL A 531 0.34 22.82 13.92
CA VAL A 531 -0.76 22.14 13.21
C VAL A 531 -2.03 23.00 13.13
N LEU A 532 -2.30 23.85 14.12
CA LEU A 532 -3.42 24.80 14.09
C LEU A 532 -3.19 25.92 13.05
N LEU A 533 -2.01 26.52 13.03
CA LEU A 533 -1.60 27.51 12.01
C LEU A 533 -1.71 26.95 10.59
N ARG A 534 -1.41 25.65 10.40
CA ARG A 534 -1.60 24.99 9.10
C ARG A 534 -3.08 24.88 8.71
N CYS A 535 -3.97 24.62 9.65
CA CYS A 535 -5.42 24.56 9.39
C CYS A 535 -5.98 25.95 9.02
N LEU A 536 -5.52 27.02 9.69
CA LEU A 536 -5.82 28.40 9.31
C LEU A 536 -5.29 28.74 7.91
N ALA A 537 -4.07 28.29 7.55
CA ALA A 537 -3.54 28.46 6.20
C ALA A 537 -4.37 27.70 5.14
N HIS A 538 -4.91 26.51 5.46
CA HIS A 538 -5.84 25.80 4.56
C HIS A 538 -7.15 26.57 4.36
N GLN A 539 -7.73 27.11 5.43
CA GLN A 539 -8.91 27.98 5.38
C GLN A 539 -8.65 29.20 4.48
N GLN A 540 -7.51 29.88 4.66
CA GLN A 540 -7.11 31.03 3.84
C GLN A 540 -6.86 30.69 2.37
N HIS A 541 -6.42 29.47 2.04
CA HIS A 541 -6.35 29.01 0.65
C HIS A 541 -7.73 28.74 0.07
N TRP A 542 -8.64 28.15 0.86
CA TRP A 542 -10.00 27.86 0.43
C TRP A 542 -10.82 29.13 0.14
N SER A 543 -10.74 30.16 1.00
CA SER A 543 -11.46 31.42 0.79
C SER A 543 -10.98 32.15 -0.48
N ARG A 544 -9.66 32.29 -0.68
CA ARG A 544 -9.08 32.90 -1.89
C ARG A 544 -9.52 32.18 -3.17
N LEU A 545 -9.59 30.85 -3.14
CA LEU A 545 -10.09 30.05 -4.27
C LEU A 545 -11.57 30.29 -4.60
N HIS A 546 -12.37 30.84 -3.68
CA HIS A 546 -13.75 31.26 -3.95
C HIS A 546 -13.82 32.72 -4.43
N GLU A 547 -12.99 33.62 -3.88
CA GLU A 547 -12.82 35.00 -4.37
C GLU A 547 -12.38 35.03 -5.85
N GLU A 548 -11.47 34.12 -6.24
CA GLU A 548 -11.06 33.87 -7.64
C GLU A 548 -12.23 33.45 -8.55
N GLN A 549 -13.30 32.83 -8.04
CA GLN A 549 -14.45 32.37 -8.83
C GLN A 549 -15.63 33.35 -8.85
N VAL A 550 -15.74 34.22 -7.85
CA VAL A 550 -16.82 35.24 -7.77
C VAL A 550 -16.47 36.50 -8.55
N SER A 551 -15.19 36.71 -8.88
CA SER A 551 -14.70 37.86 -9.66
C SER A 551 -15.08 37.76 -11.15
N PRO A 552 -15.95 38.66 -11.70
CA PRO A 552 -16.29 38.66 -13.12
C PRO A 552 -15.15 39.18 -14.00
N ASP A 553 -15.07 38.71 -15.23
CA ASP A 553 -14.06 39.18 -16.21
C ASP A 553 -14.33 40.65 -16.60
N PRO A 554 -13.41 41.61 -16.32
CA PRO A 554 -13.65 43.05 -16.50
C PRO A 554 -13.88 43.52 -17.96
N TRP A 555 -13.77 42.62 -18.94
CA TRP A 555 -13.88 42.92 -20.37
C TRP A 555 -15.18 42.41 -21.02
N SER A 556 -16.09 41.82 -20.23
CA SER A 556 -17.41 41.38 -20.69
C SER A 556 -18.28 42.58 -21.12
N THR A 557 -18.46 42.74 -22.43
CA THR A 557 -19.16 43.88 -23.04
C THR A 557 -20.68 43.65 -23.06
N PRO A 558 -21.53 44.63 -22.67
CA PRO A 558 -22.98 44.44 -22.66
C PRO A 558 -23.51 44.28 -24.09
N SER A 559 -24.13 43.13 -24.37
CA SER A 559 -24.82 42.86 -25.63
C SER A 559 -26.26 43.34 -25.56
N GLN A 560 -26.78 43.89 -26.66
CA GLN A 560 -28.11 44.53 -26.70
C GLN A 560 -29.27 43.54 -26.58
N GLU A 561 -30.39 44.04 -26.05
CA GLU A 561 -31.68 43.35 -25.97
C GLU A 561 -32.29 43.10 -27.36
N GLN A 562 -32.88 41.92 -27.57
CA GLN A 562 -33.94 41.68 -28.56
C GLN A 562 -34.95 40.66 -28.03
N ASP A 563 -36.24 41.01 -28.07
CA ASP A 563 -37.35 40.18 -27.59
C ASP A 563 -37.69 39.01 -28.53
N GLY A 564 -38.12 37.89 -27.95
CA GLY A 564 -38.63 36.71 -28.67
C GLY A 564 -39.17 35.62 -27.74
N PRO A 565 -40.49 35.38 -27.65
CA PRO A 565 -41.07 34.55 -26.59
C PRO A 565 -41.21 33.07 -26.96
N ALA A 566 -40.35 32.20 -26.43
CA ALA A 566 -40.54 30.73 -26.50
C ALA A 566 -39.77 29.92 -25.41
N SER A 567 -40.18 29.99 -24.14
CA SER A 567 -39.90 28.93 -23.14
C SER A 567 -40.78 29.07 -21.90
N LEU A 568 -41.55 28.03 -21.58
CA LEU A 568 -42.23 27.86 -20.29
C LEU A 568 -41.84 26.49 -19.71
N LEU A 569 -41.77 26.42 -18.37
CA LEU A 569 -41.54 25.21 -17.58
C LEU A 569 -40.13 24.58 -17.66
N LEU A 570 -39.10 25.41 -17.51
CA LEU A 570 -38.05 25.09 -16.54
C LEU A 570 -38.28 25.99 -15.32
N ALA A 571 -38.53 25.39 -14.15
CA ALA A 571 -38.64 26.14 -12.91
C ALA A 571 -37.25 26.69 -12.53
N PRO A 572 -37.12 27.96 -12.10
CA PRO A 572 -35.83 28.52 -11.75
C PRO A 572 -35.30 27.84 -10.47
N HIS A 573 -34.17 27.14 -10.59
CA HIS A 573 -33.35 26.87 -9.41
C HIS A 573 -32.96 28.22 -8.80
N PRO A 574 -33.13 28.43 -7.48
CA PRO A 574 -32.64 29.65 -6.84
C PRO A 574 -31.11 29.72 -7.00
N PRO A 575 -30.54 30.92 -7.24
CA PRO A 575 -29.09 31.06 -7.34
C PRO A 575 -28.48 30.76 -5.96
N HIS A 576 -27.66 29.70 -5.88
CA HIS A 576 -26.95 29.34 -4.65
C HIS A 576 -25.82 30.35 -4.36
N THR A 577 -26.17 31.54 -3.89
CA THR A 577 -25.25 32.62 -3.52
C THR A 577 -24.61 32.38 -2.15
N HIS A 578 -23.89 31.27 -1.99
CA HIS A 578 -23.15 30.96 -0.78
C HIS A 578 -21.67 30.71 -1.10
N SER A 579 -20.81 31.57 -0.56
CA SER A 579 -19.39 31.23 -0.39
C SER A 579 -19.32 30.04 0.58
N ALA A 580 -18.61 28.98 0.19
CA ALA A 580 -18.55 27.73 0.95
C ALA A 580 -17.98 28.01 2.36
N SER A 581 -18.81 27.80 3.38
CA SER A 581 -18.52 28.26 4.74
C SER A 581 -17.34 27.48 5.33
N SER A 582 -16.24 28.19 5.59
CA SER A 582 -14.97 27.58 5.97
C SER A 582 -14.71 27.69 7.48
N LEU A 583 -14.42 26.56 8.11
CA LEU A 583 -14.33 26.42 9.58
C LEU A 583 -13.03 25.72 10.00
N VAL A 584 -12.54 26.06 11.20
CA VAL A 584 -11.34 25.45 11.80
C VAL A 584 -11.68 24.91 13.19
N PHE A 585 -11.33 23.65 13.44
CA PHE A 585 -11.51 22.99 14.74
C PHE A 585 -10.18 22.53 15.33
N SER A 586 -10.11 22.44 16.66
CA SER A 586 -8.89 22.10 17.39
C SER A 586 -8.53 20.60 17.34
N CYS A 587 -9.51 19.71 17.18
CA CYS A 587 -9.34 18.28 17.00
C CYS A 587 -10.44 17.69 16.10
N ILE A 588 -10.28 16.43 15.72
CA ILE A 588 -11.23 15.70 14.87
C ILE A 588 -12.57 15.51 15.59
N SER A 589 -12.57 15.13 16.88
CA SER A 589 -13.83 14.88 17.62
C SER A 589 -14.77 16.09 17.63
N HIS A 590 -14.25 17.31 17.85
CA HIS A 590 -15.05 18.54 17.77
C HIS A 590 -15.62 18.78 16.36
N ALA A 591 -14.83 18.49 15.31
CA ALA A 591 -15.33 18.59 13.94
C ALA A 591 -16.44 17.56 13.67
N LEU A 592 -16.28 16.30 14.10
CA LEU A 592 -17.30 15.26 13.91
C LEU A 592 -18.60 15.56 14.69
N GLN A 593 -18.50 16.10 15.91
CA GLN A 593 -19.65 16.58 16.68
C GLN A 593 -20.41 17.69 15.94
N TRP A 594 -19.70 18.67 15.38
CA TRP A 594 -20.32 19.75 14.61
C TRP A 594 -20.91 19.28 13.27
N ILE A 595 -20.27 18.32 12.58
CA ILE A 595 -20.78 17.74 11.33
C ILE A 595 -22.04 16.91 11.57
N THR A 596 -22.08 16.15 12.66
CA THR A 596 -23.19 15.20 12.94
C THR A 596 -24.41 15.85 13.57
N GLN A 597 -24.26 16.98 14.28
CA GLN A 597 -25.38 17.67 14.95
C GLN A 597 -26.24 16.72 15.83
N GLY A 598 -25.59 15.76 16.50
CA GLY A 598 -26.24 14.74 17.34
C GLY A 598 -26.99 13.63 16.58
N ARG A 599 -27.03 13.66 15.24
CA ARG A 599 -27.68 12.64 14.38
C ARG A 599 -26.97 11.29 14.39
N ASP A 600 -25.73 11.23 14.87
CA ASP A 600 -24.98 10.00 15.10
C ASP A 600 -24.81 9.76 16.62
N PRO A 601 -25.34 8.64 17.17
CA PRO A 601 -25.23 8.33 18.59
C PRO A 601 -23.81 8.31 19.16
N LEU A 602 -22.77 8.07 18.34
CA LEU A 602 -21.38 8.11 18.80
C LEU A 602 -20.87 9.51 19.14
N PHE A 603 -21.53 10.56 18.64
CA PHE A 603 -21.08 11.95 18.76
C PHE A 603 -22.11 12.85 19.45
N GLN A 604 -23.05 12.26 20.21
CA GLN A 604 -23.91 13.04 21.08
C GLN A 604 -23.06 13.83 22.09
N PRO A 605 -23.36 15.13 22.31
CA PRO A 605 -22.64 15.91 23.31
C PRO A 605 -22.87 15.28 24.70
N PRO A 606 -21.82 15.13 25.53
CA PRO A 606 -22.01 14.65 26.89
C PRO A 606 -22.91 15.63 27.66
N SER A 607 -23.80 15.09 28.50
CA SER A 607 -24.66 15.85 29.41
C SER A 607 -23.83 16.95 30.10
N PRO A 608 -24.16 18.23 29.94
CA PRO A 608 -23.19 19.30 30.14
C PRO A 608 -22.65 19.34 31.57
N PRO A 609 -21.34 19.13 31.80
CA PRO A 609 -20.75 19.27 33.13
C PRO A 609 -20.87 20.73 33.56
N ARG A 610 -21.38 20.98 34.77
CA ARG A 610 -21.56 22.32 35.32
C ARG A 610 -20.22 23.09 35.33
N GLY A 611 -20.11 24.14 34.52
CA GLY A 611 -19.08 25.18 34.67
C GLY A 611 -17.97 25.22 33.62
N LEU A 612 -18.02 24.41 32.56
CA LEU A 612 -17.14 24.62 31.38
C LEU A 612 -17.86 25.41 30.29
N LEU A 613 -17.13 26.31 29.64
CA LEU A 613 -17.65 27.16 28.56
C LEU A 613 -18.11 26.30 27.38
N ALA A 614 -19.30 26.61 26.85
CA ALA A 614 -19.69 26.10 25.54
C ALA A 614 -18.68 26.57 24.50
N HIS A 615 -18.14 25.65 23.70
CA HIS A 615 -17.35 26.01 22.52
C HIS A 615 -18.25 26.86 21.60
N PRO A 616 -17.74 27.94 20.96
CA PRO A 616 -18.55 28.79 20.11
C PRO A 616 -19.01 28.03 18.86
N VAL A 617 -20.19 27.42 18.95
CA VAL A 617 -20.94 26.91 17.81
C VAL A 617 -21.45 28.13 17.04
N ALA A 618 -21.18 28.16 15.74
CA ALA A 618 -21.81 29.13 14.85
C ALA A 618 -23.26 28.68 14.62
N ASP A 619 -24.18 29.05 15.52
CA ASP A 619 -25.58 28.60 15.50
C ASP A 619 -26.26 28.90 14.16
N SER A 620 -25.98 30.07 13.58
CA SER A 620 -26.45 30.48 12.25
C SER A 620 -25.93 29.61 11.09
N GLY A 621 -24.83 28.89 11.28
CA GLY A 621 -24.25 27.98 10.29
C GLY A 621 -24.68 26.52 10.47
N ALA A 622 -25.21 26.12 11.63
CA ALA A 622 -25.52 24.73 11.95
C ALA A 622 -26.90 24.28 11.43
N MET A 623 -27.88 25.19 11.29
CA MET A 623 -29.26 24.87 10.91
C MET A 623 -29.37 24.04 9.63
N VAL A 624 -28.59 24.35 8.59
CA VAL A 624 -28.61 23.64 7.29
C VAL A 624 -28.25 22.16 7.46
N LEU A 625 -27.35 21.81 8.39
CA LEU A 625 -27.03 20.41 8.73
C LEU A 625 -28.11 19.76 9.62
N GLN A 626 -28.78 20.55 10.46
CA GLN A 626 -29.89 20.08 11.30
C GLN A 626 -31.17 19.80 10.46
N GLU A 627 -31.37 20.50 9.35
CA GLU A 627 -32.52 20.37 8.44
C GLU A 627 -32.28 19.42 7.26
N ALA A 628 -31.02 19.13 6.91
CA ALA A 628 -30.65 18.27 5.77
C ALA A 628 -31.34 16.90 5.77
N ALA A 629 -31.77 16.42 4.60
CA ALA A 629 -32.21 15.04 4.43
C ALA A 629 -31.01 14.08 4.36
N ALA A 630 -29.92 14.48 3.70
CA ALA A 630 -28.68 13.70 3.59
C ALA A 630 -27.44 14.57 3.79
N ILE A 631 -26.42 14.03 4.47
CA ILE A 631 -25.13 14.70 4.71
C ILE A 631 -24.00 13.85 4.14
N HIS A 632 -23.24 14.40 3.20
CA HIS A 632 -22.16 13.71 2.49
C HIS A 632 -20.81 14.31 2.88
N VAL A 633 -19.96 13.54 3.58
CA VAL A 633 -18.72 14.05 4.17
C VAL A 633 -17.50 13.42 3.50
N LEU A 634 -16.70 14.20 2.76
CA LEU A 634 -15.43 13.74 2.21
C LEU A 634 -14.28 14.03 3.17
N VAL A 635 -13.59 12.99 3.64
CA VAL A 635 -12.40 13.08 4.48
C VAL A 635 -11.17 12.74 3.65
N THR A 636 -10.27 13.72 3.44
CA THR A 636 -9.12 13.54 2.54
C THR A 636 -7.95 14.50 2.83
N GLY A 637 -6.88 14.44 2.03
CA GLY A 637 -5.65 15.24 2.17
C GLY A 637 -4.55 14.60 3.01
N SER A 638 -4.91 13.78 4.01
CA SER A 638 -3.96 13.06 4.87
C SER A 638 -4.53 11.71 5.32
N LEU A 639 -3.71 10.66 5.24
CA LEU A 639 -4.08 9.34 5.76
C LEU A 639 -4.24 9.35 7.29
N HIS A 640 -3.50 10.19 8.01
CA HIS A 640 -3.64 10.34 9.46
C HIS A 640 -4.96 11.01 9.86
N LEU A 641 -5.49 11.93 9.03
CA LEU A 641 -6.83 12.49 9.24
C LEU A 641 -7.89 11.40 9.11
N VAL A 642 -7.81 10.63 8.02
CA VAL A 642 -8.73 9.52 7.74
C VAL A 642 -8.66 8.45 8.85
N GLY A 643 -7.48 8.13 9.36
CA GLY A 643 -7.31 7.22 10.49
C GLY A 643 -7.81 7.77 11.83
N GLY A 644 -7.63 9.06 12.09
CA GLY A 644 -8.19 9.73 13.27
C GLY A 644 -9.73 9.80 13.24
N VAL A 645 -10.33 9.96 12.05
CA VAL A 645 -11.79 9.87 11.86
C VAL A 645 -12.27 8.43 12.03
N LEU A 646 -11.63 7.45 11.38
CA LEU A 646 -11.99 6.03 11.49
C LEU A 646 -11.90 5.50 12.91
N LYS A 647 -10.90 5.94 13.69
CA LYS A 647 -10.79 5.63 15.12
C LYS A 647 -12.06 5.99 15.90
N LEU A 648 -12.74 7.08 15.53
CA LEU A 648 -13.94 7.58 16.19
C LEU A 648 -15.23 7.03 15.58
N LEU A 649 -15.28 6.79 14.26
CA LEU A 649 -16.43 6.18 13.58
C LEU A 649 -16.57 4.67 13.83
N GLU A 650 -15.44 3.97 13.99
CA GLU A 650 -15.35 2.51 14.14
C GLU A 650 -14.42 2.16 15.33
N PRO A 651 -14.85 2.35 16.61
CA PRO A 651 -13.98 2.17 17.78
C PRO A 651 -13.35 0.78 17.93
N SER A 652 -13.96 -0.25 17.33
CA SER A 652 -13.42 -1.61 17.22
C SER A 652 -12.06 -1.68 16.50
N LEU A 653 -11.73 -0.70 15.65
CA LEU A 653 -10.40 -0.59 15.02
C LEU A 653 -9.28 -0.21 16.00
N SER A 654 -9.62 0.17 17.24
CA SER A 654 -8.67 0.49 18.33
C SER A 654 -8.52 -0.63 19.37
N GLN A 655 -9.21 -1.77 19.19
CA GLN A 655 -9.13 -2.95 20.05
C GLN A 655 -8.09 -3.95 19.51
#